data_AF-A0A1N7L9P8-F1
#
_entry.id   AF-A0A1N7L9P8-F1
#
_cell.length_a   1.000
_cell.length_b   1.000
_cell.length_c   1.000
_cell.angle_alpha   90.00
_cell.angle_beta   90.00
_cell.angle_gamma   90.00
#
_symmetry.space_group_name_H-M   'P 1'
#
loop_
_entity.id
_entity.type
_entity.pdbx_description
1 polymer ?
#
loop_
_entity_poly.entity_id
_entity_poly.type
_entity_poly.pdbx_seq_one_letter_code
_entity_poly.pdbx_strand_id
1 'polypeptide(L)'
;METQILGNGISYDHTKTEDKHFFGGFLNTAQNNIDLLIKAYISKFESSPRKLNSVQFPDVCFKKNDSDADFQHKLQFIRKHLPVIQYLKYGGNREVLKEKFRLLLQAVDSLRNFYTHFYHKPIQLPNELLTLLDTIFGEIGNEVRQNKMKDDKTRHLLKKNLSEELDFRYQEQLERLRKLKSEGKKVDLRDTEAIRNGVLNAAFNHLIFKDAEDFKPTVSYSSYYYDSDTAENGISISQSGLLFLLSMFLGRREMEDLKSRVRGFKARIIKHEEQHVSGLKFMATHWVFSEFCFKGIKTRLNADYHEETLLIQLIDELSKVPDELYRSFDVATRERFIEDINEYIRDGKEDKSLIESKIVHPVIRKRYESKFNYFAIRFLDEFVNFPTLRFQVHAGNYVHDRRIKSIEGTGFKTERLVKDRIKVFGKLSTISSLKAEYLAKAVNITDDTGWELLPHPSYVFIDNNIPIHLTVDPSFKNGVKEYQEKRKLQKPEEMKNRQGGDKMHKPAISSKIGKSKDINPESPVALLSMNEIPALLYEILVKKASPEEVEAKIRQKLTAVFERIRDYDPKVPLPASQVSKRLRNNTDTLSYNKEKLVELANKEVEQTERKLALITKNRRECREKVKGKFKRQKVFKNAELGTEATWLANDIKRFMPEEQKKNWKGYQHSQLQQSLAFFESRPGEARSLLQAGWDFSDGSSFWNGWVMNSFARDNTFDGFYESYLNGRMKYFLRLADNIAQQSSTNKLISNFIKQQMPKGLFDRRLYMLEDLATEKNKILSKPLIFPRGIFDDKPTFKKGVQVSEEPEAFADWYSYGYDVKHKFQEFYAWDRDYEELLREELEKDTAFTKNSIHYSRESQIELLAKKQDLKVKKVRIQDLYLKLMAEFLFENVFGHELALPLDQFYLTQEERLKQEQEAIVQSQRPKGDDSPNIVKENFIWSKTIPFKSGRVFEPNVKLKDIGKFRNLLTDEKVDILLSYNNTEIGKQVIENELIIGAGSYEFIRREQLFKEIQQMKRLSLRSVRGMGVPIRLNLK
;
A
#
# COMPACT_ATOMS: atom_id res chain seq x y z
N MET A 1 -10.90 49.10 -14.34
CA MET A 1 -11.34 47.74 -13.96
C MET A 1 -10.11 46.88 -13.83
N GLU A 2 -9.77 46.59 -12.59
CA GLU A 2 -8.55 45.89 -12.17
C GLU A 2 -8.62 44.40 -12.56
N THR A 3 -7.61 43.96 -13.29
CA THR A 3 -7.37 42.54 -13.55
C THR A 3 -6.91 41.89 -12.25
N GLN A 4 -7.80 41.13 -11.60
CA GLN A 4 -7.44 40.26 -10.48
C GLN A 4 -6.45 39.18 -10.96
N ILE A 5 -5.16 39.46 -10.77
CA ILE A 5 -4.06 38.51 -10.93
C ILE A 5 -4.03 37.65 -9.67
N LEU A 6 -4.47 36.39 -9.78
CA LEU A 6 -4.25 35.42 -8.70
C LEU A 6 -2.72 35.18 -8.54
N GLY A 7 -2.20 35.63 -7.40
CA GLY A 7 -0.80 35.59 -6.95
C GLY A 7 -0.16 36.97 -6.91
N ASN A 8 0.27 37.41 -5.72
CA ASN A 8 0.71 38.76 -5.27
C ASN A 8 1.78 39.53 -6.10
N GLY A 9 1.99 39.27 -7.39
CA GLY A 9 2.87 40.08 -8.26
C GLY A 9 4.38 39.98 -7.97
N ILE A 10 4.80 39.30 -6.90
CA ILE A 10 6.20 39.17 -6.50
C ILE A 10 6.83 37.92 -7.14
N SER A 11 7.99 38.09 -7.76
CA SER A 11 8.81 37.01 -8.32
C SER A 11 10.22 37.12 -7.74
N TYR A 12 10.77 35.99 -7.29
CA TYR A 12 12.12 35.91 -6.75
C TYR A 12 13.08 35.30 -7.78
N ASP A 13 14.33 35.79 -7.79
CA ASP A 13 15.41 35.35 -8.69
C ASP A 13 16.58 34.80 -7.86
N HIS A 14 16.97 33.54 -8.11
CA HIS A 14 18.00 32.88 -7.29
C HIS A 14 19.40 33.45 -7.52
N THR A 15 19.63 34.22 -8.59
CA THR A 15 20.93 34.80 -8.91
C THR A 15 21.22 36.09 -8.14
N LYS A 16 20.19 36.73 -7.57
CA LYS A 16 20.31 38.02 -6.89
C LYS A 16 20.68 37.89 -5.43
N THR A 17 21.38 38.88 -4.88
CA THR A 17 21.73 38.89 -3.45
C THR A 17 20.52 39.23 -2.58
N GLU A 18 19.64 40.12 -3.07
CA GLU A 18 18.44 40.56 -2.37
C GLU A 18 17.45 39.42 -2.10
N ASP A 19 17.36 38.45 -3.00
CA ASP A 19 16.40 37.35 -2.96
C ASP A 19 16.91 36.10 -2.22
N LYS A 20 18.14 36.14 -1.69
CA LYS A 20 18.76 34.97 -1.03
C LYS A 20 17.93 34.42 0.13
N HIS A 21 17.25 35.30 0.87
CA HIS A 21 16.37 34.95 1.99
C HIS A 21 15.25 33.98 1.58
N PHE A 22 14.65 34.18 0.40
CA PHE A 22 13.54 33.36 -0.09
C PHE A 22 13.99 31.91 -0.32
N PHE A 23 15.04 31.71 -1.11
CA PHE A 23 15.61 30.37 -1.38
C PHE A 23 16.25 29.75 -0.12
N GLY A 24 16.86 30.58 0.74
CA GLY A 24 17.40 30.16 2.03
C GLY A 24 16.34 29.58 2.98
N GLY A 25 15.10 30.10 2.94
CA GLY A 25 13.97 29.55 3.67
C GLY A 25 13.63 28.11 3.23
N PHE A 26 13.52 27.87 1.93
CA PHE A 26 13.23 26.54 1.38
C PHE A 26 14.39 25.55 1.57
N LEU A 27 15.63 26.00 1.46
CA LEU A 27 16.81 25.18 1.74
C LEU A 27 16.91 24.77 3.22
N ASN A 28 16.51 25.65 4.16
CA ASN A 28 16.37 25.26 5.56
C ASN A 28 15.27 24.21 5.76
N THR A 29 14.13 24.35 5.09
CA THR A 29 13.07 23.34 5.15
C THR A 29 13.53 21.99 4.58
N ALA A 30 14.25 21.99 3.46
CA ALA A 30 14.86 20.79 2.89
C ALA A 30 15.85 20.13 3.87
N GLN A 31 16.71 20.91 4.54
CA GLN A 31 17.63 20.39 5.56
C GLN A 31 16.88 19.80 6.76
N ASN A 32 15.83 20.45 7.24
CA ASN A 32 15.00 19.92 8.32
C ASN A 32 14.37 18.57 7.94
N ASN A 33 13.88 18.42 6.69
CA ASN A 33 13.33 17.17 6.19
C ASN A 33 14.39 16.06 6.13
N ILE A 34 15.63 16.39 5.76
CA ILE A 34 16.78 15.48 5.80
C ILE A 34 17.08 15.05 7.24
N ASP A 35 17.14 15.99 8.18
CA ASP A 35 17.45 15.71 9.59
C ASP A 35 16.38 14.83 10.25
N LEU A 36 15.10 15.08 9.93
CA LEU A 36 14.00 14.21 10.34
C LEU A 36 14.19 12.78 9.82
N LEU A 37 14.64 12.61 8.56
CA LEU A 37 14.90 11.30 7.96
C LEU A 37 16.03 10.58 8.66
N ILE A 38 17.11 11.29 8.95
CA ILE A 38 18.26 10.75 9.68
C ILE A 38 17.82 10.29 11.07
N LYS A 39 17.07 11.12 11.81
CA LYS A 39 16.55 10.76 13.13
C LYS A 39 15.66 9.52 13.08
N ALA A 40 14.75 9.45 12.11
CA ALA A 40 13.87 8.29 11.93
C ALA A 40 14.65 7.03 11.54
N TYR A 41 15.67 7.15 10.69
CA TYR A 41 16.55 6.04 10.32
C TYR A 41 17.30 5.47 11.53
N ILE A 42 17.95 6.34 12.31
CA ILE A 42 18.71 5.93 13.51
C ILE A 42 17.81 5.22 14.50
N SER A 43 16.61 5.77 14.76
CA SER A 43 15.64 5.13 15.67
C SER A 43 15.23 3.72 15.23
N LYS A 44 15.28 3.45 13.91
CA LYS A 44 14.82 2.19 13.34
C LYS A 44 15.95 1.15 13.23
N PHE A 45 17.14 1.56 12.82
CA PHE A 45 18.20 0.64 12.38
C PHE A 45 19.47 0.68 13.23
N GLU A 46 19.62 1.66 14.13
CA GLU A 46 20.82 1.78 14.96
C GLU A 46 20.49 1.51 16.42
N SER A 47 21.45 0.91 17.14
CA SER A 47 21.26 0.46 18.53
C SER A 47 21.64 1.54 19.56
N SER A 48 22.26 2.64 19.14
CA SER A 48 22.65 3.73 20.01
C SER A 48 22.37 5.08 19.36
N PRO A 49 21.78 6.04 20.08
CA PRO A 49 21.55 7.37 19.56
C PRO A 49 22.90 8.04 19.28
N ARG A 50 23.21 8.24 17.99
CA ARG A 50 24.35 9.04 17.53
C ARG A 50 23.82 10.30 16.86
N LYS A 51 24.46 11.45 17.11
CA LYS A 51 24.23 12.63 16.28
C LYS A 51 24.99 12.42 14.97
N LEU A 52 24.26 12.20 13.88
CA LEU A 52 24.81 12.11 12.52
C LEU A 52 24.46 13.39 11.77
N ASN A 53 25.44 13.98 11.09
CA ASN A 53 25.16 15.05 10.13
C ASN A 53 24.76 14.45 8.76
N SER A 54 24.23 15.29 7.87
CA SER A 54 23.76 14.89 6.54
C SER A 54 24.85 14.22 5.69
N VAL A 55 26.10 14.67 5.80
CA VAL A 55 27.22 14.17 4.99
C VAL A 55 27.70 12.79 5.41
N GLN A 56 27.62 12.45 6.71
CA GLN A 56 28.01 11.14 7.25
C GLN A 56 26.91 10.08 7.11
N PHE A 57 25.68 10.50 6.82
CA PHE A 57 24.53 9.60 6.77
C PHE A 57 24.68 8.45 5.75
N PRO A 58 25.17 8.67 4.52
CA PRO A 58 25.35 7.58 3.54
C PRO A 58 26.35 6.50 3.99
N ASP A 59 27.41 6.86 4.74
CA ASP A 59 28.41 5.92 5.27
C ASP A 59 27.80 4.96 6.30
N VAL A 60 26.92 5.48 7.15
CA VAL A 60 26.23 4.67 8.16
C VAL A 60 25.14 3.83 7.51
N CYS A 61 24.46 4.38 6.50
CA CYS A 61 23.36 3.70 5.84
C CYS A 61 23.80 2.52 4.97
N PHE A 62 24.89 2.66 4.22
CA PHE A 62 25.30 1.70 3.20
C PHE A 62 26.64 1.04 3.55
N LYS A 63 26.63 0.18 4.58
CA LYS A 63 27.84 -0.56 5.00
C LYS A 63 28.16 -1.66 3.97
N LYS A 64 29.43 -1.76 3.58
CA LYS A 64 29.91 -2.75 2.57
C LYS A 64 29.60 -4.20 2.95
N ASN A 65 29.66 -4.51 4.25
CA ASN A 65 29.47 -5.85 4.78
C ASN A 65 28.03 -6.17 5.20
N ASP A 66 27.06 -5.27 4.99
CA ASP A 66 25.65 -5.59 5.26
C ASP A 66 25.21 -6.77 4.38
N SER A 67 24.40 -7.67 4.93
CA SER A 67 23.68 -8.67 4.13
C SER A 67 22.84 -7.98 3.05
N ASP A 68 22.56 -8.65 1.94
CA ASP A 68 21.74 -8.05 0.88
C ASP A 68 20.33 -7.72 1.39
N ALA A 69 19.78 -8.55 2.28
CA ALA A 69 18.48 -8.31 2.89
C ALA A 69 18.48 -7.01 3.72
N ASP A 70 19.51 -6.79 4.54
CA ASP A 70 19.60 -5.59 5.38
C ASP A 70 19.85 -4.34 4.53
N PHE A 71 20.74 -4.43 3.53
CA PHE A 71 20.98 -3.35 2.58
C PHE A 71 19.69 -2.96 1.83
N GLN A 72 18.95 -3.93 1.29
CA GLN A 72 17.68 -3.66 0.59
C GLN A 72 16.61 -3.10 1.54
N HIS A 73 16.52 -3.58 2.78
CA HIS A 73 15.56 -3.06 3.77
C HIS A 73 15.88 -1.59 4.13
N LYS A 74 17.15 -1.26 4.33
CA LYS A 74 17.62 0.12 4.55
C LYS A 74 17.36 1.00 3.34
N LEU A 75 17.69 0.52 2.14
CA LEU A 75 17.47 1.22 0.88
C LEU A 75 15.98 1.51 0.64
N GLN A 76 15.11 0.52 0.89
CA GLN A 76 13.66 0.67 0.73
C GLN A 76 13.08 1.66 1.72
N PHE A 77 13.59 1.71 2.96
CA PHE A 77 13.18 2.72 3.94
C PHE A 77 13.49 4.12 3.43
N ILE A 78 14.71 4.38 2.95
CA ILE A 78 15.06 5.71 2.42
C ILE A 78 14.24 6.02 1.18
N ARG A 79 14.13 5.10 0.22
CA ARG A 79 13.36 5.27 -1.03
C ARG A 79 11.89 5.64 -0.77
N LYS A 80 11.29 5.12 0.30
CA LYS A 80 9.91 5.45 0.69
C LYS A 80 9.75 6.95 1.00
N HIS A 81 10.78 7.59 1.55
CA HIS A 81 10.75 8.99 1.95
C HIS A 81 11.39 9.91 0.89
N LEU A 82 12.45 9.44 0.23
CA LEU A 82 13.19 10.10 -0.86
C LEU A 82 13.15 9.24 -2.14
N PRO A 83 12.15 9.41 -3.02
CA PRO A 83 12.00 8.61 -4.23
C PRO A 83 13.21 8.64 -5.17
N VAL A 84 13.95 9.76 -5.20
CA VAL A 84 15.14 9.96 -6.05
C VAL A 84 16.20 8.86 -5.90
N ILE A 85 16.27 8.21 -4.74
CA ILE A 85 17.24 7.14 -4.46
C ILE A 85 17.15 6.00 -5.49
N GLN A 86 15.96 5.76 -6.07
CA GLN A 86 15.77 4.76 -7.13
C GLN A 86 16.56 5.08 -8.41
N TYR A 87 16.84 6.35 -8.68
CA TYR A 87 17.50 6.85 -9.89
C TYR A 87 19.02 6.96 -9.71
N LEU A 88 19.53 6.70 -8.52
CA LEU A 88 20.96 6.63 -8.24
C LEU A 88 21.53 5.29 -8.73
N LYS A 89 21.62 5.11 -10.05
CA LYS A 89 22.13 3.88 -10.68
C LYS A 89 23.52 3.52 -10.13
N TYR A 90 23.65 2.30 -9.60
CA TYR A 90 24.87 1.83 -8.96
C TYR A 90 25.38 0.46 -9.44
N GLY A 91 24.63 -0.23 -10.32
CA GLY A 91 25.10 -1.45 -10.98
C GLY A 91 25.48 -2.61 -10.05
N GLY A 92 24.98 -2.62 -8.81
CA GLY A 92 25.37 -3.59 -7.77
C GLY A 92 26.55 -3.14 -6.88
N ASN A 93 27.25 -2.06 -7.22
CA ASN A 93 28.31 -1.49 -6.40
C ASN A 93 27.75 -0.47 -5.39
N ARG A 94 27.64 -0.88 -4.12
CA ARG A 94 27.06 -0.07 -3.04
C ARG A 94 27.83 1.24 -2.77
N GLU A 95 29.13 1.29 -3.06
CA GLU A 95 29.90 2.53 -2.89
C GLU A 95 29.49 3.60 -3.91
N VAL A 96 29.16 3.21 -5.15
CA VAL A 96 28.69 4.16 -6.18
C VAL A 96 27.37 4.82 -5.76
N LEU A 97 26.45 4.04 -5.18
CA LEU A 97 25.19 4.57 -4.65
C LEU A 97 25.45 5.57 -3.53
N LYS A 98 26.36 5.21 -2.62
CA LYS A 98 26.72 6.00 -1.45
C LYS A 98 27.36 7.34 -1.85
N GLU A 99 28.31 7.34 -2.79
CA GLU A 99 28.94 8.56 -3.30
C GLU A 99 27.91 9.51 -3.95
N LYS A 100 27.05 8.98 -4.84
CA LYS A 100 26.00 9.77 -5.49
C LYS A 100 25.01 10.37 -4.49
N PHE A 101 24.63 9.61 -3.46
CA PHE A 101 23.73 10.13 -2.43
C PHE A 101 24.40 11.20 -1.57
N ARG A 102 25.67 11.00 -1.20
CA ARG A 102 26.46 12.00 -0.47
C ARG A 102 26.55 13.31 -1.23
N LEU A 103 26.78 13.24 -2.53
CA LEU A 103 26.89 14.41 -3.41
C LEU A 103 25.63 15.29 -3.36
N LEU A 104 24.43 14.68 -3.37
CA LEU A 104 23.17 15.42 -3.24
C LEU A 104 23.02 16.09 -1.86
N LEU A 105 23.35 15.39 -0.78
CA LEU A 105 23.23 15.93 0.58
C LEU A 105 24.23 17.07 0.85
N GLN A 106 25.46 16.93 0.36
CA GLN A 106 26.49 17.98 0.44
C GLN A 106 26.07 19.23 -0.35
N ALA A 107 25.41 19.07 -1.50
CA ALA A 107 24.90 20.19 -2.28
C ALA A 107 23.85 20.99 -1.50
N VAL A 108 22.88 20.32 -0.88
CA VAL A 108 21.84 20.97 -0.08
C VAL A 108 22.44 21.74 1.10
N ASP A 109 23.36 21.13 1.85
CA ASP A 109 24.03 21.80 2.98
C ASP A 109 24.83 23.03 2.52
N SER A 110 25.62 22.89 1.46
CA SER A 110 26.41 23.99 0.89
C SER A 110 25.54 25.14 0.40
N LEU A 111 24.47 24.84 -0.34
CA LEU A 111 23.50 25.83 -0.82
C LEU A 111 22.78 26.49 0.34
N ARG A 112 22.34 25.72 1.34
CA ARG A 112 21.68 26.24 2.55
C ARG A 112 22.58 27.25 3.25
N ASN A 113 23.85 26.92 3.45
CA ASN A 113 24.81 27.83 4.09
C ASN A 113 25.04 29.09 3.23
N PHE A 114 25.14 28.94 1.90
CA PHE A 114 25.27 30.07 0.97
C PHE A 114 24.07 31.02 1.01
N TYR A 115 22.84 30.51 0.92
CA TYR A 115 21.62 31.34 0.83
C TYR A 115 21.16 31.92 2.17
N THR A 116 21.50 31.29 3.30
CA THR A 116 21.13 31.80 4.64
C THR A 116 22.05 32.89 5.17
N HIS A 117 23.25 33.04 4.60
CA HIS A 117 24.21 34.08 4.96
C HIS A 117 24.19 35.22 3.95
N PHE A 118 24.10 36.45 4.45
CA PHE A 118 24.12 37.65 3.60
C PHE A 118 25.42 37.72 2.79
N TYR A 119 26.57 37.63 3.47
CA TYR A 119 27.88 37.45 2.83
C TYR A 119 28.32 35.99 2.94
N HIS A 120 28.51 35.33 1.80
CA HIS A 120 29.12 34.01 1.69
C HIS A 120 30.07 34.05 0.48
N LYS A 121 31.18 33.32 0.52
CA LYS A 121 32.04 33.21 -0.66
C LYS A 121 31.26 32.53 -1.80
N PRO A 122 31.47 32.91 -3.08
CA PRO A 122 30.91 32.17 -4.19
C PRO A 122 31.17 30.67 -4.04
N ILE A 123 30.16 29.85 -4.29
CA ILE A 123 30.29 28.40 -4.21
C ILE A 123 30.36 27.84 -5.63
N GLN A 124 31.31 26.93 -5.85
CA GLN A 124 31.36 26.13 -7.06
C GLN A 124 30.90 24.73 -6.72
N LEU A 125 29.80 24.30 -7.35
CA LEU A 125 29.30 22.94 -7.21
C LEU A 125 30.05 22.00 -8.17
N PRO A 126 30.32 20.74 -7.77
CA PRO A 126 31.03 19.79 -8.62
C PRO A 126 30.29 19.50 -9.93
N ASN A 127 31.02 19.34 -11.04
CA ASN A 127 30.43 19.01 -12.34
C ASN A 127 29.74 17.64 -12.33
N GLU A 128 30.22 16.72 -11.48
CA GLU A 128 29.60 15.42 -11.24
C GLU A 128 28.17 15.58 -10.72
N LEU A 129 27.90 16.60 -9.89
CA LEU A 129 26.56 16.87 -9.36
C LEU A 129 25.63 17.33 -10.47
N LEU A 130 26.07 18.31 -11.27
CA LEU A 130 25.25 18.87 -12.36
C LEU A 130 24.93 17.80 -13.41
N THR A 131 25.92 16.97 -13.74
CA THR A 131 25.74 15.82 -14.64
C THR A 131 24.77 14.78 -14.06
N LEU A 132 24.87 14.50 -12.75
CA LEU A 132 23.95 13.60 -12.06
C LEU A 132 22.52 14.14 -12.09
N LEU A 133 22.31 15.42 -11.80
CA LEU A 133 21.00 16.07 -11.84
C LEU A 133 20.39 16.03 -13.24
N ASP A 134 21.17 16.34 -14.28
CA ASP A 134 20.70 16.32 -15.67
C ASP A 134 20.36 14.90 -16.16
N THR A 135 21.16 13.91 -15.75
CA THR A 135 20.89 12.49 -16.06
C THR A 135 19.58 12.04 -15.41
N ILE A 136 19.39 12.35 -14.12
CA ILE A 136 18.17 12.02 -13.39
C ILE A 136 16.97 12.75 -14.00
N PHE A 137 17.12 14.02 -14.39
CA PHE A 137 16.06 14.82 -15.02
C PHE A 137 15.61 14.24 -16.36
N GLY A 138 16.57 13.85 -17.21
CA GLY A 138 16.28 13.23 -18.50
C GLY A 138 15.55 11.89 -18.36
N GLU A 139 16.00 11.05 -17.43
CA GLU A 139 15.37 9.76 -17.12
C GLU A 139 13.94 9.93 -16.62
N ILE A 140 13.72 10.78 -15.61
CA ILE A 140 12.39 10.99 -15.04
C ILE A 140 11.45 11.69 -16.01
N GLY A 141 11.96 12.64 -16.81
CA GLY A 141 11.17 13.30 -17.85
C GLY A 141 10.64 12.29 -18.87
N ASN A 142 11.47 11.34 -19.30
CA ASN A 142 11.04 10.28 -20.20
C ASN A 142 10.07 9.31 -19.51
N GLU A 143 10.34 8.89 -18.28
CA GLU A 143 9.45 7.99 -17.55
C GLU A 143 8.07 8.61 -17.31
N VAL A 144 8.00 9.86 -16.85
CA VAL A 144 6.75 10.61 -16.69
C VAL A 144 6.04 10.75 -18.05
N ARG A 145 6.77 11.03 -19.14
CA ARG A 145 6.19 11.06 -20.49
C ARG A 145 5.58 9.71 -20.87
N GLN A 146 6.28 8.59 -20.66
CA GLN A 146 5.73 7.27 -20.94
C GLN A 146 4.48 7.00 -20.08
N ASN A 147 4.57 7.26 -18.78
CA ASN A 147 3.53 6.94 -17.82
C ASN A 147 2.29 7.83 -17.97
N LYS A 148 2.43 9.11 -18.32
CA LYS A 148 1.30 10.06 -18.45
C LYS A 148 0.77 10.15 -19.87
N MET A 149 1.62 10.09 -20.88
CA MET A 149 1.19 10.27 -22.28
C MET A 149 0.87 8.97 -22.99
N LYS A 150 1.20 7.79 -22.44
CA LYS A 150 0.74 6.49 -22.97
C LYS A 150 -0.34 5.82 -22.12
N ASP A 151 -0.65 6.36 -20.95
CA ASP A 151 -1.74 5.86 -20.11
C ASP A 151 -3.09 6.35 -20.64
N ASP A 152 -3.99 5.41 -20.89
CA ASP A 152 -5.31 5.67 -21.48
C ASP A 152 -6.17 6.59 -20.59
N LYS A 153 -5.99 6.52 -19.27
CA LYS A 153 -6.77 7.31 -18.30
C LYS A 153 -6.43 8.79 -18.37
N THR A 154 -5.13 9.09 -18.38
CA THR A 154 -4.64 10.47 -18.53
C THR A 154 -5.07 11.03 -19.89
N ARG A 155 -4.95 10.25 -20.96
CA ARG A 155 -5.41 10.63 -22.30
C ARG A 155 -6.91 10.92 -22.35
N HIS A 156 -7.72 10.07 -21.72
CA HIS A 156 -9.17 10.22 -21.67
C HIS A 156 -9.56 11.56 -21.00
N LEU A 157 -9.00 11.87 -19.82
CA LEU A 157 -9.28 13.15 -19.16
C LEU A 157 -8.73 14.37 -19.89
N LEU A 158 -7.56 14.27 -20.52
CA LEU A 158 -7.04 15.37 -21.33
C LEU A 158 -7.95 15.66 -22.53
N LYS A 159 -8.46 14.62 -23.21
CA LYS A 159 -9.43 14.76 -24.30
C LYS A 159 -10.72 15.44 -23.82
N LYS A 160 -11.13 15.20 -22.57
CA LYS A 160 -12.35 15.78 -21.99
C LYS A 160 -12.17 17.22 -21.50
N ASN A 161 -11.08 17.49 -20.77
CA ASN A 161 -10.86 18.77 -20.09
C ASN A 161 -10.11 19.81 -20.95
N LEU A 162 -9.36 19.37 -21.97
CA LEU A 162 -8.53 20.23 -22.84
C LEU A 162 -8.84 19.96 -24.33
N SER A 163 -10.08 19.57 -24.67
CA SER A 163 -10.49 19.29 -26.05
C SER A 163 -10.15 20.42 -27.01
N GLU A 164 -10.53 21.65 -26.67
CA GLU A 164 -10.30 22.85 -27.48
C GLU A 164 -8.79 23.15 -27.67
N GLU A 165 -7.99 23.07 -26.60
CA GLU A 165 -6.52 23.24 -26.70
C GLU A 165 -5.91 22.13 -27.57
N LEU A 166 -6.35 20.88 -27.41
CA LEU A 166 -5.84 19.75 -28.18
C LEU A 166 -6.18 19.87 -29.67
N ASP A 167 -7.38 20.32 -30.01
CA ASP A 167 -7.79 20.52 -31.40
C ASP A 167 -7.01 21.66 -32.06
N PHE A 168 -6.81 22.78 -31.36
CA PHE A 168 -5.96 23.87 -31.85
C PHE A 168 -4.52 23.40 -32.11
N ARG A 169 -3.93 22.69 -31.14
CA ARG A 169 -2.55 22.17 -31.26
C ARG A 169 -2.42 21.08 -32.33
N TYR A 170 -3.48 20.32 -32.56
CA TYR A 170 -3.55 19.36 -33.67
C TYR A 170 -3.47 20.08 -35.02
N GLN A 171 -4.19 21.19 -35.21
CA GLN A 171 -4.08 21.99 -36.43
C GLN A 171 -2.67 22.58 -36.62
N GLU A 172 -2.08 23.15 -35.56
CA GLU A 172 -0.70 23.68 -35.58
C GLU A 172 0.32 22.60 -35.98
N GLN A 173 0.19 21.41 -35.41
CA GLN A 173 1.05 20.27 -35.74
C GLN A 173 0.83 19.80 -37.18
N LEU A 174 -0.41 19.79 -37.67
CA LEU A 174 -0.75 19.39 -39.03
C LEU A 174 -0.18 20.37 -40.07
N GLU A 175 -0.23 21.68 -39.81
CA GLU A 175 0.43 22.71 -40.63
C GLU A 175 1.95 22.53 -40.66
N ARG A 176 2.57 22.29 -39.50
CA ARG A 176 4.01 21.99 -39.42
C ARG A 176 4.38 20.75 -40.24
N LEU A 177 3.59 19.69 -40.15
CA LEU A 177 3.82 18.46 -40.92
C LEU A 177 3.62 18.67 -42.42
N ARG A 178 2.66 19.51 -42.84
CA ARG A 178 2.50 19.94 -44.24
C ARG A 178 3.74 20.66 -44.75
N LYS A 179 4.31 21.58 -43.95
CA LYS A 179 5.56 22.28 -44.29
C LYS A 179 6.76 21.32 -44.39
N LEU A 180 6.91 20.39 -43.45
CA LEU A 180 7.98 19.39 -43.52
C LEU A 180 7.85 18.46 -44.74
N LYS A 181 6.62 18.17 -45.16
CA LYS A 181 6.34 17.42 -46.39
C LYS A 181 6.70 18.23 -47.64
N SER A 182 6.42 19.53 -47.67
CA SER A 182 6.88 20.41 -48.76
C SER A 182 8.41 20.56 -48.80
N GLU A 183 9.09 20.40 -47.66
CA GLU A 183 10.56 20.34 -47.53
C GLU A 183 11.14 18.94 -47.89
N GLY A 184 10.32 18.01 -48.40
CA GLY A 184 10.77 16.70 -48.89
C GLY A 184 10.93 15.61 -47.83
N LYS A 185 10.51 15.84 -46.57
CA LYS A 185 10.53 14.79 -45.54
C LYS A 185 9.36 13.81 -45.71
N LYS A 186 9.64 12.51 -45.49
CA LYS A 186 8.61 11.46 -45.48
C LYS A 186 7.70 11.60 -44.26
N VAL A 187 6.53 12.20 -44.47
CA VAL A 187 5.51 12.41 -43.44
C VAL A 187 4.16 11.91 -43.97
N ASP A 188 3.48 11.09 -43.18
CA ASP A 188 2.10 10.69 -43.46
C ASP A 188 1.13 11.67 -42.78
N LEU A 189 0.28 12.31 -43.59
CA LEU A 189 -0.72 13.27 -43.13
C LEU A 189 -2.10 12.62 -42.90
N ARG A 190 -2.26 11.33 -43.25
CA ARG A 190 -3.53 10.60 -43.14
C ARG A 190 -3.68 9.90 -41.79
N ASP A 191 -2.58 9.69 -41.07
CA ASP A 191 -2.56 9.06 -39.75
C ASP A 191 -2.92 10.07 -38.65
N THR A 192 -4.22 10.32 -38.48
CA THR A 192 -4.75 11.27 -37.50
C THR A 192 -4.37 10.90 -36.05
N GLU A 193 -4.25 9.61 -35.75
CA GLU A 193 -3.89 9.10 -34.43
C GLU A 193 -2.41 9.38 -34.13
N ALA A 194 -1.51 9.13 -35.09
CA ALA A 194 -0.10 9.47 -34.94
C ALA A 194 0.12 10.98 -34.77
N ILE A 195 -0.64 11.82 -35.48
CA ILE A 195 -0.56 13.28 -35.34
C ILE A 195 -1.02 13.72 -33.95
N ARG A 196 -2.16 13.22 -33.46
CA ARG A 196 -2.65 13.48 -32.09
C ARG A 196 -1.65 13.01 -31.02
N ASN A 197 -1.07 11.83 -31.20
CA ASN A 197 0.01 11.34 -30.34
C ASN A 197 1.25 12.24 -30.42
N GLY A 198 1.54 12.82 -31.58
CA GLY A 198 2.61 13.80 -31.79
C GLY A 198 2.42 15.06 -30.96
N VAL A 199 1.20 15.60 -30.90
CA VAL A 199 0.84 16.76 -30.06
C VAL A 199 1.10 16.48 -28.58
N LEU A 200 0.60 15.34 -28.07
CA LEU A 200 0.81 14.96 -26.67
C LEU A 200 2.28 14.73 -26.33
N ASN A 201 3.03 14.06 -27.23
CA ASN A 201 4.47 13.86 -27.03
C ASN A 201 5.25 15.18 -27.08
N ALA A 202 4.80 16.15 -27.87
CA ALA A 202 5.43 17.47 -27.97
C ALA A 202 5.34 18.28 -26.68
N ALA A 203 4.43 17.94 -25.76
CA ALA A 203 4.31 18.58 -24.45
C ALA A 203 5.56 18.42 -23.57
N PHE A 204 6.43 17.45 -23.85
CA PHE A 204 7.68 17.21 -23.10
C PHE A 204 8.93 17.73 -23.83
N ASN A 205 8.82 18.16 -25.10
CA ASN A 205 9.97 18.55 -25.90
C ASN A 205 10.68 19.81 -25.40
N HIS A 206 9.99 20.66 -24.62
CA HIS A 206 10.64 21.81 -23.98
C HIS A 206 11.46 21.39 -22.75
N LEU A 207 11.19 20.23 -22.15
CA LEU A 207 11.91 19.70 -20.99
C LEU A 207 13.09 18.84 -21.40
N ILE A 208 12.87 17.90 -22.33
CA ILE A 208 13.84 16.87 -22.69
C ILE A 208 13.94 16.67 -24.20
N PHE A 209 15.12 16.25 -24.65
CA PHE A 209 15.37 15.76 -25.99
C PHE A 209 16.08 14.41 -25.95
N LYS A 210 15.98 13.65 -27.05
CA LYS A 210 16.68 12.37 -27.20
C LYS A 210 18.05 12.62 -27.83
N ASP A 211 19.11 12.19 -27.16
CA ASP A 211 20.49 12.23 -27.62
C ASP A 211 21.05 10.80 -27.65
N ALA A 212 21.35 10.28 -28.85
CA ALA A 212 21.64 8.87 -29.08
C ALA A 212 20.55 7.93 -28.49
N GLU A 213 20.84 7.20 -27.40
CA GLU A 213 19.85 6.35 -26.70
C GLU A 213 19.35 6.94 -25.37
N ASP A 214 19.94 8.04 -24.92
CA ASP A 214 19.61 8.67 -23.64
C ASP A 214 18.72 9.90 -23.83
N PHE A 215 18.00 10.28 -22.78
CA PHE A 215 17.25 11.52 -22.73
C PHE A 215 18.04 12.55 -21.91
N LYS A 216 18.16 13.76 -22.43
CA LYS A 216 18.85 14.89 -21.78
C LYS A 216 17.91 16.07 -21.59
N PRO A 217 18.11 16.90 -20.55
CA PRO A 217 17.36 18.14 -20.40
C PRO A 217 17.71 19.11 -21.53
N THR A 218 16.74 19.92 -21.96
CA THR A 218 17.03 21.07 -22.82
C THR A 218 17.86 22.12 -22.08
N VAL A 219 18.49 23.04 -22.81
CA VAL A 219 19.37 24.09 -22.23
C VAL A 219 18.67 24.86 -21.11
N SER A 220 17.38 25.20 -21.27
CA SER A 220 16.59 25.93 -20.26
C SER A 220 16.33 25.14 -18.97
N TYR A 221 16.42 23.82 -19.02
CA TYR A 221 16.16 22.92 -17.88
C TYR A 221 17.42 22.19 -17.39
N SER A 222 18.56 22.40 -18.03
CA SER A 222 19.85 21.88 -17.58
C SER A 222 20.23 22.54 -16.25
N SER A 223 20.94 21.78 -15.41
CA SER A 223 21.40 22.20 -14.10
C SER A 223 22.59 23.17 -14.20
N TYR A 224 23.28 23.17 -15.34
CA TYR A 224 24.37 24.10 -15.62
C TYR A 224 23.84 25.52 -15.84
N TYR A 225 24.54 26.50 -15.28
CA TYR A 225 24.26 27.91 -15.53
C TYR A 225 25.00 28.36 -16.80
N TYR A 226 24.27 28.75 -17.84
CA TYR A 226 24.80 29.10 -19.16
C TYR A 226 24.71 30.60 -19.49
N ASP A 227 24.40 31.44 -18.51
CA ASP A 227 24.26 32.88 -18.74
C ASP A 227 25.63 33.52 -19.03
N SER A 228 25.65 34.54 -19.90
CA SER A 228 26.89 35.21 -20.31
C SER A 228 27.49 36.06 -19.18
N ASP A 229 26.62 36.54 -18.29
CA ASP A 229 27.00 37.31 -17.11
C ASP A 229 27.13 36.39 -15.88
N THR A 230 28.15 36.63 -15.06
CA THR A 230 28.27 35.92 -13.78
C THR A 230 27.12 36.32 -12.86
N ALA A 231 26.41 35.36 -12.27
CA ALA A 231 25.34 35.62 -11.31
C ALA A 231 25.79 36.59 -10.21
N GLU A 232 24.95 37.57 -9.87
CA GLU A 232 25.26 38.65 -8.91
C GLU A 232 25.78 38.11 -7.57
N ASN A 233 25.16 37.03 -7.07
CA ASN A 233 25.54 36.39 -5.82
C ASN A 233 26.66 35.33 -5.97
N GLY A 234 27.11 35.02 -7.20
CA GLY A 234 28.18 34.07 -7.50
C GLY A 234 27.77 32.60 -7.51
N ILE A 235 26.49 32.28 -7.69
CA ILE A 235 25.99 30.90 -7.80
C ILE A 235 26.30 30.26 -9.16
N SER A 236 26.66 28.97 -9.18
CA SER A 236 27.02 28.23 -10.41
C SER A 236 25.95 27.25 -10.93
N ILE A 237 24.83 27.09 -10.23
CA ILE A 237 23.72 26.22 -10.62
C ILE A 237 22.57 27.05 -11.21
N SER A 238 21.92 26.52 -12.24
CA SER A 238 20.74 27.16 -12.85
C SER A 238 19.53 27.16 -11.92
N GLN A 239 18.55 28.03 -12.24
CA GLN A 239 17.29 28.06 -11.51
C GLN A 239 16.55 26.72 -11.58
N SER A 240 16.52 26.11 -12.77
CA SER A 240 15.92 24.80 -13.01
C SER A 240 16.64 23.70 -12.21
N GLY A 241 17.97 23.72 -12.17
CA GLY A 241 18.78 22.78 -11.38
C GLY A 241 18.53 22.92 -9.88
N LEU A 242 18.48 24.15 -9.36
CA LEU A 242 18.18 24.41 -7.95
C LEU A 242 16.77 23.93 -7.56
N LEU A 243 15.76 24.25 -8.37
CA LEU A 243 14.39 23.81 -8.15
C LEU A 243 14.26 22.28 -8.23
N PHE A 244 14.95 21.65 -9.18
CA PHE A 244 14.92 20.20 -9.32
C PHE A 244 15.60 19.50 -8.13
N LEU A 245 16.75 20.00 -7.65
CA LEU A 245 17.39 19.51 -6.43
C LEU A 245 16.46 19.67 -5.22
N LEU A 246 15.87 20.85 -5.02
CA LEU A 246 14.93 21.09 -3.92
C LEU A 246 13.70 20.20 -3.99
N SER A 247 13.20 19.89 -5.19
CA SER A 247 12.07 18.98 -5.38
C SER A 247 12.30 17.58 -4.80
N MET A 248 13.55 17.16 -4.60
CA MET A 248 13.88 15.85 -4.03
C MET A 248 13.72 15.82 -2.49
N PHE A 249 13.74 16.98 -1.84
CA PHE A 249 13.80 17.12 -0.36
C PHE A 249 12.66 17.95 0.23
N LEU A 250 11.89 18.66 -0.60
CA LEU A 250 10.68 19.38 -0.19
C LEU A 250 9.44 18.52 -0.36
N GLY A 251 8.47 18.72 0.54
CA GLY A 251 7.12 18.17 0.39
C GLY A 251 6.39 18.79 -0.80
N ARG A 252 5.33 18.14 -1.27
CA ARG A 252 4.57 18.59 -2.45
C ARG A 252 4.03 20.01 -2.31
N ARG A 253 3.46 20.34 -1.14
CA ARG A 253 2.91 21.69 -0.85
C ARG A 253 3.99 22.77 -0.86
N GLU A 254 5.14 22.47 -0.25
CA GLU A 254 6.30 23.37 -0.21
C GLU A 254 6.84 23.62 -1.62
N MET A 255 6.93 22.57 -2.44
CA MET A 255 7.39 22.67 -3.82
C MET A 255 6.42 23.46 -4.70
N GLU A 256 5.10 23.33 -4.49
CA GLU A 256 4.09 24.11 -5.20
C GLU A 256 4.15 25.60 -4.86
N ASP A 257 4.32 25.95 -3.58
CA ASP A 257 4.51 27.34 -3.15
C ASP A 257 5.80 27.94 -3.75
N LEU A 258 6.91 27.19 -3.70
CA LEU A 258 8.18 27.60 -4.31
C LEU A 258 8.03 27.91 -5.81
N LYS A 259 7.44 26.99 -6.59
CA LYS A 259 7.24 27.18 -8.05
C LYS A 259 6.33 28.35 -8.38
N SER A 260 5.33 28.62 -7.54
CA SER A 260 4.34 29.67 -7.80
C SER A 260 4.93 31.09 -7.83
N ARG A 261 6.11 31.29 -7.22
CA ARG A 261 6.78 32.58 -7.04
C ARG A 261 8.09 32.70 -7.85
N VAL A 262 8.34 31.76 -8.77
CA VAL A 262 9.52 31.73 -9.63
C VAL A 262 9.10 31.82 -11.10
N ARG A 263 9.76 32.71 -11.86
CA ARG A 263 9.48 32.91 -13.30
C ARG A 263 9.69 31.61 -14.09
N GLY A 264 8.79 31.34 -15.04
CA GLY A 264 8.82 30.14 -15.89
C GLY A 264 8.13 28.91 -15.30
N PHE A 265 7.77 28.93 -14.01
CA PHE A 265 7.13 27.81 -13.30
C PHE A 265 5.71 28.11 -12.79
N LYS A 266 5.17 29.31 -13.09
CA LYS A 266 3.81 29.75 -12.72
C LYS A 266 2.78 29.34 -13.78
N ALA A 267 1.68 28.72 -13.36
CA ALA A 267 0.53 28.43 -14.22
C ALA A 267 -0.29 29.70 -14.48
N ARG A 268 -0.44 30.14 -15.73
CA ARG A 268 -1.43 31.18 -16.09
C ARG A 268 -2.79 30.56 -16.42
N ILE A 269 -3.89 31.24 -16.11
CA ILE A 269 -5.23 30.79 -16.52
C ILE A 269 -5.31 31.17 -17.99
N ILE A 270 -5.42 30.18 -18.88
CA ILE A 270 -5.64 30.45 -20.29
C ILE A 270 -7.08 30.97 -20.37
N LYS A 271 -7.24 32.28 -20.61
CA LYS A 271 -8.53 32.81 -21.08
C LYS A 271 -8.62 32.55 -22.58
N HIS A 272 -9.83 32.44 -23.12
CA HIS A 272 -10.14 32.10 -24.53
C HIS A 272 -9.39 32.93 -25.61
N GLU A 273 -8.66 33.99 -25.24
CA GLU A 273 -7.95 34.91 -26.14
C GLU A 273 -6.40 34.74 -26.14
N GLU A 274 -5.80 33.95 -25.23
CA GLU A 274 -4.33 33.80 -25.12
C GLU A 274 -3.77 32.55 -25.85
N GLN A 275 -3.74 32.58 -27.18
CA GLN A 275 -3.34 31.45 -28.05
C GLN A 275 -1.87 30.96 -27.89
N HIS A 276 -1.00 31.73 -27.24
CA HIS A 276 0.44 31.43 -27.14
C HIS A 276 0.85 30.60 -25.91
N VAL A 277 -0.01 30.40 -24.92
CA VAL A 277 0.31 29.64 -23.69
C VAL A 277 -0.20 28.19 -23.82
N SER A 278 0.63 27.21 -23.48
CA SER A 278 0.23 25.79 -23.50
C SER A 278 0.02 25.23 -22.09
N GLY A 279 -1.20 24.79 -21.79
CA GLY A 279 -1.54 24.08 -20.56
C GLY A 279 -0.82 22.74 -20.47
N LEU A 280 -0.68 22.03 -21.60
CA LEU A 280 0.02 20.75 -21.68
C LEU A 280 1.50 20.85 -21.28
N LYS A 281 2.22 21.87 -21.76
CA LYS A 281 3.63 22.09 -21.37
C LYS A 281 3.77 22.39 -19.89
N PHE A 282 2.85 23.18 -19.34
CA PHE A 282 2.82 23.49 -17.91
C PHE A 282 2.57 22.24 -17.05
N MET A 283 1.61 21.39 -17.44
CA MET A 283 1.32 20.13 -16.76
C MET A 283 2.53 19.19 -16.78
N ALA A 284 3.21 19.06 -17.93
CA ALA A 284 4.44 18.28 -18.04
C ALA A 284 5.52 18.78 -17.09
N THR A 285 5.76 20.10 -17.02
CA THR A 285 6.69 20.70 -16.05
C THR A 285 6.27 20.38 -14.61
N HIS A 286 4.99 20.54 -14.27
CA HIS A 286 4.51 20.28 -12.92
C HIS A 286 4.69 18.80 -12.51
N TRP A 287 4.37 17.86 -13.39
CA TRP A 287 4.52 16.43 -13.12
C TRP A 287 5.99 16.06 -12.86
N VAL A 288 6.90 16.50 -13.74
CA VAL A 288 8.34 16.20 -13.59
C VAL A 288 8.91 16.77 -12.29
N PHE A 289 8.60 18.03 -11.96
CA PHE A 289 9.12 18.70 -10.75
C PHE A 289 8.40 18.32 -9.45
N SER A 290 7.42 17.42 -9.48
CA SER A 290 6.69 16.97 -8.28
C SER A 290 6.85 15.48 -7.99
N GLU A 291 7.45 14.73 -8.91
CA GLU A 291 7.56 13.27 -8.84
C GLU A 291 8.41 12.82 -7.64
N PHE A 292 9.53 13.52 -7.41
CA PHE A 292 10.49 13.19 -6.35
C PHE A 292 10.26 13.90 -5.01
N CYS A 293 9.16 14.65 -4.87
CA CYS A 293 8.82 15.32 -3.61
C CYS A 293 8.90 14.38 -2.41
N PHE A 294 9.52 14.87 -1.34
CA PHE A 294 9.68 14.19 -0.07
C PHE A 294 8.30 13.76 0.46
N LYS A 295 8.19 12.49 0.85
CA LYS A 295 6.89 11.89 1.23
C LYS A 295 6.54 12.08 2.72
N GLY A 296 7.33 12.85 3.47
CA GLY A 296 7.13 13.06 4.91
C GLY A 296 7.54 11.86 5.76
N ILE A 297 7.71 12.07 7.07
CA ILE A 297 8.03 11.01 8.04
C ILE A 297 6.91 10.95 9.07
N LYS A 298 6.34 9.76 9.24
CA LYS A 298 5.40 9.50 10.33
C LYS A 298 6.21 9.24 11.59
N THR A 299 6.46 10.29 12.37
CA THR A 299 7.26 10.24 13.62
C THR A 299 6.48 9.68 14.80
N ARG A 300 5.15 9.70 14.74
CA ARG A 300 4.24 9.19 15.77
C ARG A 300 3.23 8.23 15.18
N LEU A 301 2.74 7.30 16.00
CA LEU A 301 1.51 6.57 15.71
C LEU A 301 0.39 7.59 15.69
N ASN A 302 -0.34 7.72 14.58
CA ASN A 302 -1.59 8.47 14.58
C ASN A 302 -2.60 7.62 15.37
N ALA A 303 -2.80 7.97 16.64
CA ALA A 303 -3.72 7.31 17.55
C ALA A 303 -5.10 7.97 17.55
N ASP A 304 -5.24 9.13 16.91
CA ASP A 304 -6.46 9.93 16.94
C ASP A 304 -7.52 9.22 16.10
N TYR A 305 -8.41 8.52 16.80
CA TYR A 305 -9.59 7.96 16.20
C TYR A 305 -10.73 8.96 16.32
N HIS A 306 -11.11 9.51 15.18
CA HIS A 306 -12.31 10.35 15.05
C HIS A 306 -13.42 9.51 14.41
N GLU A 307 -14.60 9.49 15.02
CA GLU A 307 -15.76 8.71 14.57
C GLU A 307 -16.14 9.04 13.11
N GLU A 308 -16.00 10.31 12.75
CA GLU A 308 -16.19 10.90 11.42
C GLU A 308 -15.27 10.29 10.37
N THR A 309 -14.08 9.82 10.78
CA THR A 309 -13.14 9.20 9.85
C THR A 309 -13.73 7.91 9.29
N LEU A 310 -14.39 7.11 10.13
CA LEU A 310 -15.07 5.90 9.66
C LEU A 310 -16.27 6.26 8.78
N LEU A 311 -17.06 7.26 9.17
CA LEU A 311 -18.19 7.74 8.39
C LEU A 311 -17.77 8.19 6.98
N ILE A 312 -16.76 9.05 6.86
CA ILE A 312 -16.24 9.53 5.56
C ILE A 312 -15.70 8.36 4.73
N GLN A 313 -15.03 7.39 5.36
CA GLN A 313 -14.53 6.20 4.67
C GLN A 313 -15.66 5.32 4.13
N LEU A 314 -16.76 5.16 4.88
CA LEU A 314 -17.95 4.44 4.41
C LEU A 314 -18.58 5.14 3.21
N ILE A 315 -18.73 6.46 3.28
CA ILE A 315 -19.31 7.27 2.20
C ILE A 315 -18.45 7.20 0.94
N ASP A 316 -17.12 7.33 1.07
CA ASP A 316 -16.19 7.19 -0.05
C ASP A 316 -16.13 5.79 -0.66
N GLU A 317 -16.35 4.74 0.14
CA GLU A 317 -16.47 3.39 -0.40
C GLU A 317 -17.78 3.21 -1.19
N LEU A 318 -18.90 3.73 -0.66
CA LEU A 318 -20.23 3.67 -1.31
C LEU A 318 -20.30 4.51 -2.59
N SER A 319 -19.50 5.57 -2.71
CA SER A 319 -19.32 6.39 -3.92
C SER A 319 -18.37 5.79 -4.96
N LYS A 320 -18.00 4.50 -4.84
CA LYS A 320 -17.14 3.80 -5.80
C LYS A 320 -17.80 2.53 -6.29
N VAL A 321 -17.62 2.24 -7.59
CA VAL A 321 -18.09 0.99 -8.17
C VAL A 321 -17.25 -0.20 -7.67
N PRO A 322 -17.87 -1.33 -7.28
CA PRO A 322 -17.14 -2.55 -6.94
C PRO A 322 -16.33 -3.10 -8.11
N ASP A 323 -15.15 -3.68 -7.85
CA ASP A 323 -14.33 -4.28 -8.91
C ASP A 323 -15.05 -5.46 -9.60
N GLU A 324 -15.85 -6.20 -8.83
CA GLU A 324 -16.69 -7.29 -9.36
C GLU A 324 -17.67 -6.79 -10.42
N LEU A 325 -18.20 -5.57 -10.28
CA LEU A 325 -19.11 -5.01 -11.27
C LEU A 325 -18.34 -4.28 -12.39
N TYR A 326 -17.30 -3.53 -12.03
CA TYR A 326 -16.47 -2.79 -12.99
C TYR A 326 -15.84 -3.68 -14.06
N ARG A 327 -15.39 -4.89 -13.68
CA ARG A 327 -14.79 -5.85 -14.63
C ARG A 327 -15.80 -6.53 -15.57
N SER A 328 -17.09 -6.42 -15.29
CA SER A 328 -18.16 -6.91 -16.17
C SER A 328 -18.71 -5.85 -17.13
N PHE A 329 -18.10 -4.66 -17.18
CA PHE A 329 -18.48 -3.61 -18.11
C PHE A 329 -17.58 -3.60 -19.34
N ASP A 330 -18.12 -3.13 -20.46
CA ASP A 330 -17.36 -2.83 -21.67
C ASP A 330 -16.39 -1.66 -21.43
N VAL A 331 -15.49 -1.40 -22.39
CA VAL A 331 -14.49 -0.32 -22.26
C VAL A 331 -15.15 1.05 -22.11
N ALA A 332 -16.19 1.35 -22.91
CA ALA A 332 -16.81 2.67 -22.91
C ALA A 332 -17.50 2.98 -21.57
N THR A 333 -18.20 2.00 -20.98
CA THR A 333 -18.81 2.17 -19.65
C THR A 333 -17.75 2.27 -18.55
N ARG A 334 -16.65 1.52 -18.63
CA ARG A 334 -15.53 1.62 -17.68
C ARG A 334 -14.87 3.00 -17.68
N GLU A 335 -14.82 3.66 -18.83
CA GLU A 335 -14.26 5.02 -18.97
C GLU A 335 -15.09 6.07 -18.24
N ARG A 336 -16.40 5.86 -18.05
CA ARG A 336 -17.27 6.78 -17.28
C ARG A 336 -16.88 6.94 -15.81
N PHE A 337 -16.12 6.00 -15.25
CA PHE A 337 -15.59 6.06 -13.88
C PHE A 337 -14.21 6.72 -13.78
N ILE A 338 -13.62 7.16 -14.91
CA ILE A 338 -12.35 7.89 -14.94
C ILE A 338 -12.65 9.36 -14.68
N GLU A 339 -12.11 9.88 -13.60
CA GLU A 339 -12.38 11.24 -13.13
C GLU A 339 -11.10 11.87 -12.59
N ASP A 340 -11.12 13.19 -12.38
CA ASP A 340 -10.02 13.88 -11.74
C ASP A 340 -10.15 13.82 -10.21
N ILE A 341 -9.12 13.35 -9.50
CA ILE A 341 -9.16 13.29 -8.02
C ILE A 341 -9.31 14.69 -7.41
N ASN A 342 -8.88 15.74 -8.12
CA ASN A 342 -9.05 17.12 -7.68
C ASN A 342 -10.52 17.57 -7.58
N GLU A 343 -11.47 16.78 -8.10
CA GLU A 343 -12.90 17.03 -7.88
C GLU A 343 -13.33 16.67 -6.45
N TYR A 344 -12.70 15.64 -5.90
CA TYR A 344 -13.06 15.02 -4.62
C TYR A 344 -12.14 15.44 -3.49
N ILE A 345 -10.83 15.45 -3.76
CA ILE A 345 -9.77 15.69 -2.79
C ILE A 345 -8.84 16.74 -3.39
N ARG A 346 -9.09 18.00 -3.04
CA ARG A 346 -8.14 19.08 -3.32
C ARG A 346 -7.14 19.24 -2.18
N ASP A 347 -5.87 19.13 -2.52
CA ASP A 347 -4.77 19.69 -1.73
C ASP A 347 -4.66 21.19 -2.11
N GLY A 348 -5.38 22.05 -1.40
CA GLY A 348 -5.42 23.47 -1.70
C GLY A 348 -6.64 24.17 -1.10
N LYS A 349 -6.57 25.49 -0.97
CA LYS A 349 -7.47 26.30 -0.13
C LYS A 349 -8.57 27.08 -0.86
N GLU A 350 -8.66 26.97 -2.18
CA GLU A 350 -9.72 27.64 -2.94
C GLU A 350 -10.67 26.60 -3.55
N ASP A 351 -11.96 26.74 -3.21
CA ASP A 351 -13.10 26.10 -3.88
C ASP A 351 -13.29 26.71 -5.29
N LYS A 352 -12.25 26.60 -6.12
CA LYS A 352 -12.31 26.96 -7.54
C LYS A 352 -13.33 26.07 -8.26
N SER A 353 -14.06 26.57 -9.26
CA SER A 353 -14.97 25.71 -10.04
C SER A 353 -14.22 24.52 -10.69
N LEU A 354 -14.94 23.49 -11.13
CA LEU A 354 -14.37 22.36 -11.90
C LEU A 354 -13.51 22.85 -13.09
N ILE A 355 -13.96 23.95 -13.71
CA ILE A 355 -13.38 24.63 -14.87
C ILE A 355 -12.02 25.28 -14.55
N GLU A 356 -11.78 25.65 -13.30
CA GLU A 356 -10.59 26.40 -12.88
C GLU A 356 -9.42 25.49 -12.43
N SER A 357 -9.65 24.17 -12.32
CA SER A 357 -8.62 23.20 -11.94
C SER A 357 -7.71 22.87 -13.13
N LYS A 358 -6.45 23.33 -13.10
CA LYS A 358 -5.53 23.26 -14.26
C LYS A 358 -4.71 21.98 -14.38
N ILE A 359 -4.60 21.21 -13.30
CA ILE A 359 -3.75 20.03 -13.25
C ILE A 359 -4.65 18.81 -13.14
N VAL A 360 -4.63 17.96 -14.16
CA VAL A 360 -5.43 16.73 -14.17
C VAL A 360 -4.73 15.63 -13.38
N HIS A 361 -5.46 15.03 -12.45
CA HIS A 361 -5.02 13.85 -11.69
C HIS A 361 -6.01 12.68 -11.89
N PRO A 362 -5.82 11.89 -12.97
CA PRO A 362 -6.74 10.81 -13.31
C PRO A 362 -6.78 9.75 -12.22
N VAL A 363 -8.00 9.42 -11.81
CA VAL A 363 -8.32 8.29 -10.94
C VAL A 363 -9.52 7.55 -11.48
N ILE A 364 -9.58 6.26 -11.18
CA ILE A 364 -10.78 5.46 -11.42
C ILE A 364 -11.54 5.40 -10.10
N ARG A 365 -12.81 5.82 -10.08
CA ARG A 365 -13.71 5.71 -8.91
C ARG A 365 -14.21 4.28 -8.70
N LYS A 366 -13.27 3.34 -8.61
CA LYS A 366 -13.54 1.92 -8.30
C LYS A 366 -12.93 1.48 -6.98
N ARG A 367 -13.51 0.44 -6.40
CA ARG A 367 -12.94 -0.27 -5.25
C ARG A 367 -11.84 -1.20 -5.77
N TYR A 368 -10.70 -1.23 -5.09
CA TYR A 368 -9.59 -2.13 -5.43
C TYR A 368 -9.52 -3.35 -4.52
N GLU A 369 -10.01 -3.20 -3.28
CA GLU A 369 -10.12 -4.25 -2.29
C GLU A 369 -11.46 -4.09 -1.55
N SER A 370 -12.04 -5.19 -1.08
CA SER A 370 -13.27 -5.12 -0.28
C SER A 370 -12.94 -4.70 1.16
N LYS A 371 -13.33 -3.48 1.52
CA LYS A 371 -13.15 -2.94 2.88
C LYS A 371 -14.32 -3.23 3.82
N PHE A 372 -15.41 -3.83 3.33
CA PHE A 372 -16.60 -4.16 4.11
C PHE A 372 -16.26 -4.85 5.44
N ASN A 373 -15.42 -5.90 5.37
CA ASN A 373 -15.00 -6.66 6.54
C ASN A 373 -14.31 -5.80 7.60
N TYR A 374 -13.42 -4.90 7.17
CA TYR A 374 -12.74 -3.98 8.07
C TYR A 374 -13.73 -3.00 8.69
N PHE A 375 -14.58 -2.37 7.87
CA PHE A 375 -15.55 -1.39 8.34
C PHE A 375 -16.54 -1.98 9.32
N ALA A 376 -17.11 -3.15 9.00
CA ALA A 376 -18.08 -3.81 9.87
C ALA A 376 -17.46 -4.19 11.22
N ILE A 377 -16.25 -4.77 11.24
CA ILE A 377 -15.57 -5.08 12.50
C ILE A 377 -15.22 -3.82 13.27
N ARG A 378 -14.71 -2.78 12.59
CA ARG A 378 -14.41 -1.49 13.23
C ARG A 378 -15.65 -0.88 13.86
N PHE A 379 -16.78 -0.94 13.17
CA PHE A 379 -18.06 -0.47 13.66
C PHE A 379 -18.55 -1.25 14.89
N LEU A 380 -18.55 -2.58 14.79
CA LEU A 380 -18.96 -3.48 15.86
C LEU A 380 -18.09 -3.32 17.12
N ASP A 381 -16.79 -3.14 16.96
CA ASP A 381 -15.82 -3.01 18.07
C ASP A 381 -15.91 -1.65 18.77
N GLU A 382 -16.07 -0.56 18.01
CA GLU A 382 -16.00 0.79 18.55
C GLU A 382 -17.36 1.30 19.07
N PHE A 383 -18.47 1.02 18.36
CA PHE A 383 -19.76 1.69 18.58
C PHE A 383 -20.86 0.83 19.20
N VAL A 384 -20.87 -0.48 18.96
CA VAL A 384 -21.95 -1.36 19.48
C VAL A 384 -21.78 -1.64 20.98
N ASN A 385 -20.61 -1.36 21.57
CA ASN A 385 -20.36 -1.46 23.01
C ASN A 385 -20.70 -2.82 23.62
N PHE A 386 -20.22 -3.90 22.99
CA PHE A 386 -20.31 -5.24 23.55
C PHE A 386 -19.74 -5.35 24.98
N PRO A 387 -20.42 -6.05 25.90
CA PRO A 387 -19.94 -6.27 27.26
C PRO A 387 -18.53 -6.88 27.33
N THR A 388 -18.29 -7.94 26.56
CA THR A 388 -17.06 -8.75 26.66
C THR A 388 -16.51 -9.22 25.32
N LEU A 389 -17.32 -9.22 24.26
CA LEU A 389 -16.91 -9.61 22.92
C LEU A 389 -15.88 -8.63 22.37
N ARG A 390 -14.69 -9.12 22.06
CA ARG A 390 -13.61 -8.36 21.44
C ARG A 390 -13.00 -9.13 20.29
N PHE A 391 -12.55 -8.39 19.29
CA PHE A 391 -11.87 -8.92 18.12
C PHE A 391 -10.36 -8.91 18.33
N GLN A 392 -9.66 -9.88 17.74
CA GLN A 392 -8.21 -9.95 17.88
C GLN A 392 -7.51 -8.80 17.13
N VAL A 393 -6.68 -8.05 17.84
CA VAL A 393 -5.86 -6.94 17.34
C VAL A 393 -4.39 -7.32 17.41
N HIS A 394 -3.65 -7.09 16.34
CA HIS A 394 -2.19 -7.10 16.33
C HIS A 394 -1.71 -5.77 16.91
N ALA A 395 -1.27 -5.72 18.17
CA ALA A 395 -0.78 -4.49 18.80
C ALA A 395 0.56 -4.01 18.20
N GLY A 396 1.38 -4.94 17.70
CA GLY A 396 2.66 -4.63 17.09
C GLY A 396 3.66 -5.77 17.24
N ASN A 397 4.93 -5.47 16.97
CA ASN A 397 6.01 -6.42 17.14
C ASN A 397 6.86 -6.03 18.34
N TYR A 398 7.21 -7.01 19.16
CA TYR A 398 8.12 -6.84 20.28
C TYR A 398 9.44 -7.55 19.97
N VAL A 399 10.54 -6.82 20.09
CA VAL A 399 11.92 -7.28 19.89
C VAL A 399 12.44 -7.81 21.23
N HIS A 400 12.79 -9.09 21.25
CA HIS A 400 13.39 -9.76 22.41
C HIS A 400 14.91 -9.68 22.42
N ASP A 401 15.52 -9.66 21.23
CA ASP A 401 16.97 -9.72 21.07
C ASP A 401 17.37 -9.10 19.73
N ARG A 402 18.43 -8.29 19.78
CA ARG A 402 19.04 -7.61 18.63
C ARG A 402 20.55 -7.79 18.73
N ARG A 403 21.17 -8.41 17.73
CA ARG A 403 22.64 -8.57 17.67
C ARG A 403 23.15 -8.75 16.26
N ILE A 404 24.39 -8.34 16.02
CA ILE A 404 25.08 -8.57 14.74
C ILE A 404 25.55 -10.03 14.69
N LYS A 405 25.31 -10.70 13.56
CA LYS A 405 25.82 -12.04 13.25
C LYS A 405 26.53 -12.07 11.91
N SER A 406 27.64 -12.77 11.84
CA SER A 406 28.24 -13.14 10.55
C SER A 406 27.43 -14.26 9.91
N ILE A 407 27.26 -14.20 8.58
CA ILE A 407 26.63 -15.27 7.81
C ILE A 407 27.75 -16.17 7.28
N GLU A 408 27.94 -17.31 7.93
CA GLU A 408 28.94 -18.32 7.57
C GLU A 408 28.80 -18.77 6.10
N GLY A 409 29.93 -19.01 5.44
CA GLY A 409 29.97 -19.26 4.00
C GLY A 409 29.85 -18.00 3.12
N THR A 410 29.76 -16.81 3.72
CA THR A 410 29.74 -15.51 3.03
C THR A 410 30.62 -14.47 3.73
N GLY A 411 30.86 -13.32 3.08
CA GLY A 411 31.52 -12.15 3.69
C GLY A 411 30.58 -11.18 4.43
N PHE A 412 29.30 -11.52 4.57
CA PHE A 412 28.28 -10.59 5.06
C PHE A 412 27.98 -10.74 6.56
N LYS A 413 27.52 -9.62 7.13
CA LYS A 413 26.97 -9.54 8.47
C LYS A 413 25.50 -9.12 8.40
N THR A 414 24.70 -9.67 9.29
CA THR A 414 23.29 -9.31 9.42
C THR A 414 22.96 -8.88 10.84
N GLU A 415 22.06 -7.93 10.96
CA GLU A 415 21.45 -7.60 12.24
C GLU A 415 20.32 -8.59 12.52
N ARG A 416 20.59 -9.60 13.33
CA ARG A 416 19.58 -10.59 13.73
C ARG A 416 18.64 -9.97 14.74
N LEU A 417 17.38 -9.84 14.35
CA LEU A 417 16.26 -9.47 15.22
C LEU A 417 15.42 -10.70 15.57
N VAL A 418 15.26 -11.00 16.86
CA VAL A 418 14.28 -11.97 17.36
C VAL A 418 13.08 -11.20 17.84
N LYS A 419 11.96 -11.32 17.14
CA LYS A 419 10.72 -10.61 17.46
C LYS A 419 9.50 -11.49 17.46
N ASP A 420 8.53 -11.14 18.30
CA ASP A 420 7.23 -11.77 18.39
C ASP A 420 6.12 -10.80 17.96
N ARG A 421 5.13 -11.32 17.22
CA ARG A 421 3.90 -10.59 16.86
C ARG A 421 2.93 -10.65 18.03
N ILE A 422 2.68 -9.52 18.68
CA ILE A 422 1.84 -9.44 19.87
C ILE A 422 0.39 -9.21 19.47
N LYS A 423 -0.45 -10.23 19.65
CA LYS A 423 -1.88 -10.21 19.33
C LYS A 423 -2.71 -10.19 20.60
N VAL A 424 -3.59 -9.25 20.80
CA VAL A 424 -4.39 -9.07 22.02
C VAL A 424 -5.86 -8.87 21.67
N PHE A 425 -6.74 -8.88 22.66
CA PHE A 425 -8.16 -8.55 22.50
C PHE A 425 -8.46 -7.28 23.28
N GLY A 426 -9.15 -6.34 22.63
CA GLY A 426 -9.48 -5.02 23.15
C GLY A 426 -9.89 -4.12 21.99
N LYS A 427 -10.49 -2.96 22.29
CA LYS A 427 -10.87 -1.99 21.25
C LYS A 427 -9.61 -1.51 20.53
N LEU A 428 -9.64 -1.48 19.20
CA LEU A 428 -8.47 -1.10 18.41
C LEU A 428 -8.06 0.38 18.64
N SER A 429 -9.01 1.29 18.89
CA SER A 429 -8.73 2.69 19.28
C SER A 429 -7.95 2.78 20.59
N THR A 430 -8.41 2.06 21.61
CA THR A 430 -7.79 2.03 22.94
C THR A 430 -6.37 1.45 22.88
N ILE A 431 -6.18 0.32 22.20
CA ILE A 431 -4.85 -0.30 22.04
C ILE A 431 -3.90 0.65 21.30
N SER A 432 -4.38 1.37 20.29
CA SER A 432 -3.58 2.34 19.53
C SER A 432 -3.13 3.51 20.38
N SER A 433 -4.03 4.07 21.19
CA SER A 433 -3.76 5.17 22.11
C SER A 433 -2.76 4.74 23.19
N LEU A 434 -3.00 3.62 23.85
CA LEU A 434 -2.12 3.07 24.88
C LEU A 434 -0.69 2.81 24.36
N LYS A 435 -0.56 2.24 23.17
CA LYS A 435 0.76 2.05 22.54
C LYS A 435 1.43 3.38 22.19
N ALA A 436 0.68 4.33 21.65
CA ALA A 436 1.20 5.64 21.28
C ALA A 436 1.69 6.42 22.51
N GLU A 437 0.92 6.43 23.59
CA GLU A 437 1.31 7.04 24.88
C GLU A 437 2.56 6.40 25.47
N TYR A 438 2.63 5.07 25.46
CA TYR A 438 3.81 4.35 25.95
C TYR A 438 5.07 4.70 25.15
N LEU A 439 4.97 4.70 23.82
CA LEU A 439 6.09 5.08 22.95
C LEU A 439 6.46 6.56 23.11
N ALA A 440 5.50 7.47 23.26
CA ALA A 440 5.77 8.90 23.45
C ALA A 440 6.52 9.17 24.76
N LYS A 441 6.13 8.52 25.86
CA LYS A 441 6.83 8.59 27.15
C LYS A 441 8.26 8.07 27.04
N ALA A 442 8.44 6.99 26.27
CA ALA A 442 9.74 6.36 26.12
C ALA A 442 10.66 6.98 25.06
N VAL A 443 10.20 7.85 24.16
CA VAL A 443 11.10 8.58 23.23
C VAL A 443 11.90 9.67 23.94
N ASN A 444 11.42 10.16 25.09
CA ASN A 444 12.10 11.17 25.90
C ASN A 444 13.21 10.59 26.80
N ILE A 445 13.24 9.27 26.96
CA ILE A 445 14.20 8.52 27.78
C ILE A 445 14.92 7.63 26.77
N THR A 446 16.24 7.64 26.67
CA THR A 446 16.99 6.94 25.59
C THR A 446 16.93 5.40 25.63
N ASP A 447 15.88 4.81 26.17
CA ASP A 447 15.72 3.39 26.44
C ASP A 447 15.08 2.64 25.27
N ASP A 448 15.60 1.45 24.99
CA ASP A 448 14.98 0.50 24.07
C ASP A 448 13.68 -0.04 24.67
N THR A 449 12.56 0.43 24.15
CA THR A 449 11.22 0.01 24.60
C THR A 449 10.91 -1.47 24.32
N GLY A 450 11.69 -2.11 23.45
CA GLY A 450 11.41 -3.40 22.83
C GLY A 450 10.29 -3.36 21.79
N TRP A 451 9.47 -2.30 21.72
CA TRP A 451 8.36 -2.22 20.77
C TRP A 451 8.77 -1.55 19.45
N GLU A 452 8.50 -2.21 18.32
CA GLU A 452 8.63 -1.54 17.02
C GLU A 452 7.50 -0.49 16.87
N LEU A 453 7.87 0.73 16.44
CA LEU A 453 6.92 1.80 16.10
C LEU A 453 5.89 1.31 15.07
N LEU A 454 6.37 0.63 14.03
CA LEU A 454 5.56 0.01 13.00
C LEU A 454 5.62 -1.52 13.13
N PRO A 455 4.53 -2.26 12.83
CA PRO A 455 3.26 -1.77 12.29
C PRO A 455 2.36 -1.08 13.32
N HIS A 456 1.42 -0.27 12.81
CA HIS A 456 0.32 0.26 13.62
C HIS A 456 -0.57 -0.90 14.07
N PRO A 457 -1.28 -0.75 15.20
CA PRO A 457 -2.26 -1.73 15.58
C PRO A 457 -3.31 -1.97 14.49
N SER A 458 -3.71 -3.21 14.26
CA SER A 458 -4.71 -3.57 13.25
C SER A 458 -5.45 -4.85 13.60
N TYR A 459 -6.67 -5.04 13.11
CA TYR A 459 -7.39 -6.31 13.26
C TYR A 459 -6.65 -7.48 12.60
N VAL A 460 -6.80 -8.67 13.17
CA VAL A 460 -6.20 -9.91 12.68
C VAL A 460 -7.25 -10.74 11.96
N PHE A 461 -7.20 -10.71 10.64
CA PHE A 461 -7.99 -11.62 9.80
C PHE A 461 -7.17 -12.89 9.50
N ILE A 462 -7.79 -14.07 9.65
CA ILE A 462 -7.24 -15.38 9.29
C ILE A 462 -8.12 -15.93 8.18
N ASP A 463 -7.63 -15.85 6.94
CA ASP A 463 -8.40 -16.11 5.74
C ASP A 463 -9.70 -15.28 5.75
N ASN A 464 -10.87 -15.93 5.77
CA ASN A 464 -12.17 -15.26 5.87
C ASN A 464 -12.79 -15.33 7.28
N ASN A 465 -11.95 -15.42 8.32
CA ASN A 465 -12.40 -15.46 9.71
C ASN A 465 -11.69 -14.39 10.56
N ILE A 466 -12.35 -13.98 11.64
CA ILE A 466 -11.78 -13.15 12.68
C ILE A 466 -11.77 -13.90 14.02
N PRO A 467 -10.62 -14.01 14.71
CA PRO A 467 -10.59 -14.57 16.05
C PRO A 467 -11.27 -13.65 17.04
N ILE A 468 -12.10 -14.23 17.89
CA ILE A 468 -12.85 -13.50 18.92
C ILE A 468 -12.54 -14.03 20.32
N HIS A 469 -12.70 -13.15 21.30
CA HIS A 469 -12.73 -13.49 22.72
C HIS A 469 -14.00 -12.89 23.31
N LEU A 470 -14.66 -13.65 24.18
CA LEU A 470 -15.80 -13.21 24.98
C LEU A 470 -15.81 -14.01 26.29
N THR A 471 -16.56 -13.53 27.28
CA THR A 471 -16.76 -14.28 28.52
C THR A 471 -17.70 -15.45 28.27
N VAL A 472 -17.21 -16.66 28.52
CA VAL A 472 -17.92 -17.94 28.33
C VAL A 472 -18.26 -18.58 29.67
N ASP A 473 -19.21 -19.51 29.63
CA ASP A 473 -19.65 -20.26 30.81
C ASP A 473 -18.48 -21.04 31.44
N PRO A 474 -18.45 -21.16 32.78
CA PRO A 474 -17.41 -21.93 33.48
C PRO A 474 -17.33 -23.39 33.01
N SER A 475 -18.46 -24.01 32.68
CA SER A 475 -18.54 -25.38 32.15
C SER A 475 -17.76 -25.52 30.84
N PHE A 476 -18.00 -24.61 29.88
CA PHE A 476 -17.28 -24.57 28.60
C PHE A 476 -15.78 -24.35 28.82
N LYS A 477 -15.42 -23.37 29.66
CA LYS A 477 -14.01 -23.05 29.96
C LYS A 477 -13.27 -24.24 30.57
N ASN A 478 -13.91 -24.95 31.50
CA ASN A 478 -13.35 -26.13 32.14
C ASN A 478 -13.23 -27.30 31.16
N GLY A 479 -14.25 -27.52 30.31
CA GLY A 479 -14.20 -28.54 29.25
C GLY A 479 -13.05 -28.31 28.27
N VAL A 480 -12.86 -27.07 27.79
CA VAL A 480 -11.73 -26.74 26.90
C VAL A 480 -10.38 -26.99 27.59
N LYS A 481 -10.24 -26.62 28.88
CA LYS A 481 -9.01 -26.89 29.65
C LYS A 481 -8.71 -28.38 29.77
N GLU A 482 -9.73 -29.20 30.04
CA GLU A 482 -9.59 -30.66 30.11
C GLU A 482 -9.03 -31.23 28.78
N TYR A 483 -9.58 -30.78 27.64
CA TYR A 483 -9.07 -31.19 26.32
C TYR A 483 -7.68 -30.65 26.02
N GLN A 484 -7.32 -29.47 26.52
CA GLN A 484 -5.95 -28.96 26.43
C GLN A 484 -4.97 -29.82 27.24
N GLU A 485 -5.35 -30.28 28.42
CA GLU A 485 -4.54 -31.18 29.25
C GLU A 485 -4.39 -32.56 28.60
N LYS A 486 -5.50 -33.14 28.12
CA LYS A 486 -5.47 -34.37 27.31
C LYS A 486 -4.55 -34.24 26.10
N ARG A 487 -4.59 -33.10 25.39
CA ARG A 487 -3.70 -32.84 24.26
C ARG A 487 -2.24 -32.68 24.69
N LYS A 488 -1.94 -32.07 25.85
CA LYS A 488 -0.57 -31.98 26.37
C LYS A 488 0.01 -33.36 26.70
N LEU A 489 -0.80 -34.25 27.27
CA LEU A 489 -0.39 -35.63 27.57
C LEU A 489 0.01 -36.42 26.32
N GLN A 490 -0.60 -36.11 25.17
CA GLN A 490 -0.23 -36.68 23.86
C GLN A 490 1.13 -36.20 23.33
N LYS A 491 1.77 -35.21 23.99
CA LYS A 491 3.06 -34.61 23.61
C LYS A 491 3.20 -34.30 22.10
N PRO A 492 2.21 -33.63 21.49
CA PRO A 492 2.25 -33.37 20.06
C PRO A 492 3.47 -32.48 19.71
N GLU A 493 4.03 -32.67 18.51
CA GLU A 493 5.20 -31.90 18.07
C GLU A 493 4.96 -30.38 18.16
N GLU A 494 3.71 -29.91 17.93
CA GLU A 494 3.35 -28.50 18.06
C GLU A 494 3.44 -27.92 19.49
N MET A 495 3.40 -28.75 20.54
CA MET A 495 3.45 -28.31 21.95
C MET A 495 4.80 -28.57 22.62
N LYS A 496 5.81 -29.07 21.89
CA LYS A 496 7.17 -29.19 22.44
C LYS A 496 7.71 -27.80 22.78
N ASN A 497 7.93 -27.54 24.07
CA ASN A 497 8.55 -26.31 24.55
C ASN A 497 9.89 -26.14 23.85
N ARG A 498 10.02 -25.08 23.04
CA ARG A 498 11.32 -24.66 22.53
C ARG A 498 12.09 -24.12 23.71
N GLN A 499 13.07 -24.88 24.22
CA GLN A 499 14.08 -24.36 25.14
C GLN A 499 14.76 -23.18 24.44
N GLY A 500 14.48 -21.95 24.87
CA GLY A 500 14.92 -20.79 24.12
C GLY A 500 14.86 -19.48 24.89
N GLY A 501 15.82 -19.29 25.80
CA GLY A 501 16.26 -18.00 26.38
C GLY A 501 15.20 -17.17 27.13
N ASP A 502 15.66 -16.09 27.76
CA ASP A 502 14.86 -15.07 28.49
C ASP A 502 13.89 -14.29 27.56
N LYS A 503 13.02 -14.99 26.83
CA LYS A 503 11.95 -14.35 26.09
C LYS A 503 10.88 -13.88 27.06
N MET A 504 10.57 -12.60 26.99
CA MET A 504 9.50 -12.03 27.78
C MET A 504 8.15 -12.66 27.38
N HIS A 505 7.37 -13.11 28.35
CA HIS A 505 6.07 -13.70 28.05
C HIS A 505 5.06 -12.64 27.57
N LYS A 506 4.17 -13.03 26.65
CA LYS A 506 3.15 -12.16 26.07
C LYS A 506 2.35 -11.32 27.09
N PRO A 507 1.85 -11.87 28.21
CA PRO A 507 1.12 -11.06 29.20
C PRO A 507 1.97 -9.94 29.79
N ALA A 508 3.25 -10.22 30.08
CA ALA A 508 4.17 -9.21 30.60
C ALA A 508 4.48 -8.13 29.55
N ILE A 509 4.57 -8.50 28.27
CA ILE A 509 4.76 -7.53 27.17
C ILE A 509 3.53 -6.62 27.05
N SER A 510 2.33 -7.20 27.08
CA SER A 510 1.07 -6.46 27.00
C SER A 510 0.88 -5.52 28.19
N SER A 511 1.30 -5.93 29.40
CA SER A 511 1.18 -5.09 30.59
C SER A 511 2.06 -3.84 30.58
N LYS A 512 3.08 -3.78 29.70
CA LYS A 512 3.89 -2.56 29.51
C LYS A 512 3.08 -1.40 28.92
N ILE A 513 2.13 -1.70 28.03
CA ILE A 513 1.34 -0.68 27.32
C ILE A 513 0.00 -0.40 28.00
N GLY A 514 -0.60 -1.34 28.72
CA GLY A 514 -1.92 -1.14 29.34
C GLY A 514 -2.30 -2.21 30.36
N LYS A 515 -3.41 -1.98 31.08
CA LYS A 515 -3.93 -2.90 32.10
C LYS A 515 -4.76 -4.03 31.46
N SER A 516 -4.97 -5.10 32.22
CA SER A 516 -5.71 -6.29 31.78
C SER A 516 -7.17 -6.03 31.39
N LYS A 517 -7.79 -4.97 31.94
CA LYS A 517 -9.16 -4.56 31.59
C LYS A 517 -9.27 -4.09 30.14
N ASP A 518 -8.26 -3.39 29.65
CA ASP A 518 -8.25 -2.77 28.32
C ASP A 518 -7.58 -3.68 27.28
N ILE A 519 -6.66 -4.53 27.74
CA ILE A 519 -5.86 -5.42 26.90
C ILE A 519 -5.89 -6.84 27.47
N ASN A 520 -6.59 -7.72 26.78
CA ASN A 520 -6.63 -9.13 27.12
C ASN A 520 -5.60 -9.94 26.27
N PRO A 521 -4.55 -10.51 26.87
CA PRO A 521 -3.53 -11.30 26.17
C PRO A 521 -3.90 -12.79 26.03
N GLU A 522 -5.10 -13.23 26.42
CA GLU A 522 -5.52 -14.63 26.33
C GLU A 522 -5.55 -15.16 24.87
N SER A 523 -5.83 -16.46 24.74
CA SER A 523 -6.04 -17.10 23.45
C SER A 523 -7.48 -16.88 22.95
N PRO A 524 -7.73 -16.89 21.63
CA PRO A 524 -9.08 -16.80 21.11
C PRO A 524 -9.95 -17.94 21.62
N VAL A 525 -11.22 -17.63 21.82
CA VAL A 525 -12.25 -18.63 22.17
C VAL A 525 -12.76 -19.31 20.90
N ALA A 526 -12.96 -18.53 19.84
CA ALA A 526 -13.49 -19.01 18.58
C ALA A 526 -13.01 -18.18 17.37
N LEU A 527 -13.27 -18.71 16.17
CA LEU A 527 -13.10 -18.06 14.88
C LEU A 527 -14.50 -17.77 14.29
N LEU A 528 -14.83 -16.49 14.13
CA LEU A 528 -16.06 -16.02 13.51
C LEU A 528 -15.85 -15.79 12.01
N SER A 529 -16.71 -16.36 11.17
CA SER A 529 -16.65 -16.17 9.72
C SER A 529 -17.13 -14.78 9.32
N MET A 530 -16.37 -14.11 8.46
CA MET A 530 -16.72 -12.78 7.94
C MET A 530 -18.01 -12.76 7.11
N ASN A 531 -18.46 -13.92 6.65
CA ASN A 531 -19.72 -14.02 5.93
C ASN A 531 -20.95 -14.11 6.87
N GLU A 532 -20.78 -14.21 8.19
CA GLU A 532 -21.85 -14.08 9.19
C GLU A 532 -22.09 -12.61 9.59
N ILE A 533 -21.19 -11.71 9.20
CA ILE A 533 -21.22 -10.30 9.60
C ILE A 533 -22.45 -9.56 9.09
N PRO A 534 -22.96 -9.77 7.86
CA PRO A 534 -24.24 -9.17 7.45
C PRO A 534 -25.41 -9.57 8.36
N ALA A 535 -25.47 -10.83 8.80
CA ALA A 535 -26.50 -11.30 9.71
C ALA A 535 -26.36 -10.68 11.11
N LEU A 536 -25.13 -10.54 11.60
CA LEU A 536 -24.84 -9.83 12.85
C LEU A 536 -25.23 -8.35 12.78
N LEU A 537 -24.89 -7.66 11.68
CA LEU A 537 -25.28 -6.27 11.46
C LEU A 537 -26.80 -6.11 11.36
N TYR A 538 -27.49 -7.08 10.77
CA TYR A 538 -28.95 -7.08 10.71
C TYR A 538 -29.60 -7.16 12.09
N GLU A 539 -29.10 -8.04 12.97
CA GLU A 539 -29.57 -8.14 14.35
C GLU A 539 -29.44 -6.81 15.09
N ILE A 540 -28.34 -6.08 14.89
CA ILE A 540 -28.07 -4.82 15.60
C ILE A 540 -28.77 -3.62 14.95
N LEU A 541 -28.66 -3.47 13.63
CA LEU A 541 -29.09 -2.25 12.93
C LEU A 541 -30.58 -2.27 12.57
N VAL A 542 -31.14 -3.46 12.30
CA VAL A 542 -32.53 -3.62 11.84
C VAL A 542 -33.42 -4.18 12.94
N LYS A 543 -33.06 -5.32 13.54
CA LYS A 543 -33.82 -5.89 14.67
C LYS A 543 -33.61 -5.12 15.99
N LYS A 544 -32.60 -4.23 16.05
CA LYS A 544 -32.26 -3.43 17.23
C LYS A 544 -32.00 -4.29 18.48
N ALA A 545 -31.47 -5.50 18.28
CA ALA A 545 -31.08 -6.41 19.37
C ALA A 545 -29.99 -5.77 20.24
N SER A 546 -30.07 -5.99 21.55
CA SER A 546 -29.06 -5.46 22.48
C SER A 546 -27.71 -6.18 22.31
N PRO A 547 -26.57 -5.52 22.58
CA PRO A 547 -25.26 -6.17 22.52
C PRO A 547 -25.17 -7.43 23.42
N GLU A 548 -25.86 -7.43 24.55
CA GLU A 548 -25.95 -8.55 25.49
C GLU A 548 -26.67 -9.76 24.89
N GLU A 549 -27.79 -9.54 24.20
CA GLU A 549 -28.54 -10.59 23.48
C GLU A 549 -27.70 -11.24 22.39
N VAL A 550 -26.97 -10.43 21.63
CA VAL A 550 -26.07 -10.90 20.58
C VAL A 550 -24.96 -11.77 21.18
N GLU A 551 -24.33 -11.35 22.28
CA GLU A 551 -23.33 -12.16 22.99
C GLU A 551 -23.92 -13.47 23.52
N ALA A 552 -25.15 -13.45 24.04
CA ALA A 552 -25.84 -14.64 24.50
C ALA A 552 -26.06 -15.66 23.36
N LYS A 553 -26.50 -15.20 22.17
CA LYS A 553 -26.63 -16.06 20.98
C LYS A 553 -25.30 -16.69 20.58
N ILE A 554 -24.21 -15.91 20.60
CA ILE A 554 -22.86 -16.41 20.28
C ILE A 554 -22.42 -17.47 21.30
N ARG A 555 -22.61 -17.23 22.61
CA ARG A 555 -22.30 -18.18 23.69
C ARG A 555 -23.06 -19.49 23.51
N GLN A 556 -24.37 -19.41 23.30
CA GLN A 556 -25.22 -20.60 23.15
C GLN A 556 -24.78 -21.45 21.96
N LYS A 557 -24.53 -20.84 20.80
CA LYS A 557 -24.05 -21.56 19.61
C LYS A 557 -22.65 -22.14 19.83
N LEU A 558 -21.79 -21.47 20.60
CA LEU A 558 -20.46 -21.97 20.93
C LEU A 558 -20.52 -23.24 21.80
N THR A 559 -21.32 -23.22 22.86
CA THR A 559 -21.54 -24.38 23.73
C THR A 559 -22.13 -25.56 22.95
N ALA A 560 -23.15 -25.30 22.11
CA ALA A 560 -23.75 -26.33 21.26
C ALA A 560 -22.75 -26.98 20.28
N VAL A 561 -21.81 -26.20 19.72
CA VAL A 561 -20.76 -26.73 18.84
C VAL A 561 -19.76 -27.59 19.61
N PHE A 562 -19.38 -27.16 20.82
CA PHE A 562 -18.47 -27.93 21.67
C PHE A 562 -19.04 -29.29 22.04
N GLU A 563 -20.28 -29.32 22.55
CA GLU A 563 -20.98 -30.56 22.91
C GLU A 563 -21.14 -31.48 21.71
N ARG A 564 -21.53 -30.92 20.54
CA ARG A 564 -21.65 -31.70 19.30
C ARG A 564 -20.35 -32.38 18.90
N ILE A 565 -19.20 -31.73 19.03
CA ILE A 565 -17.90 -32.32 18.67
C ILE A 565 -17.45 -33.34 19.74
N ARG A 566 -17.68 -33.03 21.03
CA ARG A 566 -17.40 -33.92 22.16
C ARG A 566 -18.11 -35.27 21.96
N ASP A 567 -19.40 -35.20 21.66
CA ASP A 567 -20.30 -36.36 21.64
C ASP A 567 -20.43 -36.98 20.24
N TYR A 568 -19.67 -36.49 19.25
CA TYR A 568 -19.74 -36.98 17.87
C TYR A 568 -19.35 -38.46 17.73
N ASP A 569 -20.20 -39.26 17.08
CA ASP A 569 -19.93 -40.64 16.68
C ASP A 569 -19.88 -40.76 15.15
N PRO A 570 -18.78 -41.24 14.54
CA PRO A 570 -18.69 -41.51 13.10
C PRO A 570 -19.79 -42.41 12.55
N LYS A 571 -20.38 -43.30 13.38
CA LYS A 571 -21.49 -44.18 12.98
C LYS A 571 -22.77 -43.42 12.63
N VAL A 572 -22.93 -42.21 13.17
CA VAL A 572 -24.06 -41.31 12.86
C VAL A 572 -23.49 -40.06 12.17
N PRO A 573 -23.29 -40.11 10.84
CA PRO A 573 -22.59 -39.05 10.13
C PRO A 573 -23.40 -37.75 10.13
N LEU A 574 -22.80 -36.69 10.67
CA LEU A 574 -23.37 -35.34 10.62
C LEU A 574 -23.01 -34.61 9.31
N PRO A 575 -23.83 -33.64 8.87
CA PRO A 575 -23.58 -32.88 7.64
C PRO A 575 -22.23 -32.16 7.59
N ALA A 576 -21.81 -31.83 6.36
CA ALA A 576 -20.59 -31.08 6.06
C ALA A 576 -20.45 -29.74 6.80
N SER A 577 -21.58 -29.09 7.07
CA SER A 577 -21.68 -27.79 7.75
C SER A 577 -21.46 -27.85 9.25
N GLN A 578 -21.58 -29.04 9.87
CA GLN A 578 -21.61 -29.17 11.33
C GLN A 578 -20.34 -29.78 11.91
N VAL A 579 -19.65 -30.64 11.17
CA VAL A 579 -18.46 -31.38 11.64
C VAL A 579 -17.39 -31.38 10.55
N SER A 580 -16.12 -31.54 10.93
CA SER A 580 -15.00 -31.56 9.96
C SER A 580 -14.97 -32.85 9.12
N LYS A 581 -14.43 -32.77 7.90
CA LYS A 581 -14.21 -33.95 7.03
C LYS A 581 -13.31 -35.01 7.69
N ARG A 582 -12.36 -34.60 8.53
CA ARG A 582 -11.45 -35.51 9.25
C ARG A 582 -12.18 -36.37 10.27
N LEU A 583 -13.11 -35.77 11.01
CA LEU A 583 -13.94 -36.51 11.97
C LEU A 583 -14.92 -37.44 11.24
N ARG A 584 -15.56 -36.97 10.17
CA ARG A 584 -16.48 -37.81 9.35
C ARG A 584 -15.82 -39.03 8.73
N ASN A 585 -14.59 -38.87 8.25
CA ASN A 585 -13.87 -39.94 7.56
C ASN A 585 -13.04 -40.81 8.53
N ASN A 586 -13.17 -40.62 9.84
CA ASN A 586 -12.37 -41.34 10.82
C ASN A 586 -12.95 -42.73 11.09
N THR A 587 -12.10 -43.76 11.03
CA THR A 587 -12.45 -45.18 11.26
C THR A 587 -11.95 -45.68 12.62
N ASP A 588 -11.74 -44.76 13.58
CA ASP A 588 -11.26 -45.00 14.95
C ASP A 588 -9.88 -45.66 15.06
N THR A 589 -9.13 -45.64 13.96
CA THR A 589 -7.78 -46.22 13.84
C THR A 589 -6.90 -45.31 13.01
N LEU A 590 -5.60 -45.30 13.33
CA LEU A 590 -4.60 -44.58 12.53
C LEU A 590 -4.60 -45.12 11.09
N SER A 591 -4.76 -44.25 10.10
CA SER A 591 -4.76 -44.64 8.69
C SER A 591 -3.96 -43.69 7.80
N TYR A 592 -3.37 -44.25 6.74
CA TYR A 592 -2.65 -43.53 5.70
C TYR A 592 -3.40 -43.61 4.37
N ASN A 593 -3.58 -42.47 3.69
CA ASN A 593 -4.17 -42.39 2.37
C ASN A 593 -3.06 -42.41 1.31
N LYS A 594 -2.85 -43.60 0.73
CA LYS A 594 -1.80 -43.87 -0.26
C LYS A 594 -2.08 -43.15 -1.58
N GLU A 595 -3.34 -43.18 -2.04
CA GLU A 595 -3.76 -42.53 -3.27
C GLU A 595 -3.47 -41.02 -3.22
N LYS A 596 -3.68 -40.41 -2.05
CA LYS A 596 -3.38 -38.99 -1.82
C LYS A 596 -1.89 -38.70 -1.85
N LEU A 597 -1.05 -39.60 -1.35
CA LEU A 597 0.41 -39.44 -1.43
C LEU A 597 0.91 -39.53 -2.89
N VAL A 598 0.39 -40.47 -3.68
CA VAL A 598 0.69 -40.56 -5.12
C VAL A 598 0.21 -39.29 -5.85
N GLU A 599 -1.00 -38.82 -5.57
CA GLU A 599 -1.54 -37.57 -6.12
C GLU A 599 -0.64 -36.36 -5.79
N LEU A 600 -0.12 -36.29 -4.56
CA LEU A 600 0.80 -35.22 -4.14
C LEU A 600 2.13 -35.31 -4.87
N ALA A 601 2.71 -36.50 -5.04
CA ALA A 601 3.95 -36.68 -5.80
C ALA A 601 3.78 -36.32 -7.29
N ASN A 602 2.68 -36.74 -7.91
CA ASN A 602 2.39 -36.42 -9.31
C ASN A 602 2.16 -34.91 -9.54
N LYS A 603 1.58 -34.20 -8.57
CA LYS A 603 1.49 -32.73 -8.63
C LYS A 603 2.86 -32.05 -8.62
N GLU A 604 3.83 -32.62 -7.90
CA GLU A 604 5.20 -32.11 -7.89
C GLU A 604 5.92 -32.37 -9.22
N VAL A 605 5.64 -33.50 -9.88
CA VAL A 605 6.08 -33.81 -11.26
C VAL A 605 5.52 -32.76 -12.23
N GLU A 606 4.20 -32.56 -12.23
CA GLU A 606 3.52 -31.57 -13.10
C GLU A 606 4.08 -30.15 -12.89
N GLN A 607 4.32 -29.74 -11.64
CA GLN A 607 4.94 -28.46 -11.34
C GLN A 607 6.37 -28.34 -11.90
N THR A 608 7.14 -29.43 -11.86
CA THR A 608 8.51 -29.48 -12.40
C THR A 608 8.51 -29.38 -13.92
N GLU A 609 7.58 -30.07 -14.60
CA GLU A 609 7.45 -30.05 -16.06
C GLU A 609 7.13 -28.65 -16.56
N ARG A 610 6.17 -27.98 -15.91
CA ARG A 610 5.82 -26.58 -16.23
C ARG A 610 7.03 -25.65 -16.13
N LYS A 611 7.89 -25.83 -15.13
CA LYS A 611 9.10 -25.01 -14.92
C LYS A 611 10.19 -25.32 -15.95
N LEU A 612 10.40 -26.59 -16.32
CA LEU A 612 11.29 -26.97 -17.42
C LEU A 612 10.80 -26.39 -18.76
N ALA A 613 9.49 -26.49 -19.03
CA ALA A 613 8.88 -25.90 -20.22
C ALA A 613 9.04 -24.37 -20.26
N LEU A 614 8.95 -23.69 -19.11
CA LEU A 614 9.22 -22.25 -18.98
C LEU A 614 10.67 -21.90 -19.38
N ILE A 615 11.66 -22.67 -18.90
CA ILE A 615 13.08 -22.46 -19.26
C ILE A 615 13.26 -22.60 -20.78
N THR A 616 12.74 -23.70 -21.36
CA THR A 616 12.82 -23.96 -22.80
C THR A 616 12.17 -22.84 -23.62
N LYS A 617 10.97 -22.39 -23.21
CA LYS A 617 10.28 -21.25 -23.83
C LYS A 617 11.14 -19.99 -23.77
N ASN A 618 11.66 -19.64 -22.59
CA ASN A 618 12.43 -18.41 -22.40
C ASN A 618 13.74 -18.41 -23.20
N ARG A 619 14.45 -19.55 -23.27
CA ARG A 619 15.64 -19.71 -24.12
C ARG A 619 15.32 -19.53 -25.60
N ARG A 620 14.18 -20.06 -26.07
CA ARG A 620 13.69 -19.86 -27.45
C ARG A 620 13.45 -18.38 -27.74
N GLU A 621 12.76 -17.69 -26.84
CA GLU A 621 12.47 -16.26 -26.99
C GLU A 621 13.71 -15.36 -26.95
N CYS A 622 14.80 -15.80 -26.32
CA CYS A 622 16.08 -15.08 -26.38
C CYS A 622 16.76 -15.17 -27.76
N ARG A 623 16.39 -16.17 -28.57
CA ARG A 623 16.90 -16.36 -29.94
C ARG A 623 15.99 -15.72 -30.99
N GLU A 624 14.70 -15.53 -30.67
CA GLU A 624 13.71 -14.90 -31.55
C GLU A 624 13.92 -13.37 -31.63
N LYS A 625 13.89 -12.81 -32.85
CA LYS A 625 13.86 -11.36 -33.10
C LYS A 625 12.50 -10.93 -33.63
N VAL A 626 11.94 -9.86 -33.08
CA VAL A 626 10.71 -9.22 -33.54
C VAL A 626 11.04 -7.76 -33.89
N LYS A 627 10.77 -7.35 -35.13
CA LYS A 627 11.11 -6.00 -35.64
C LYS A 627 12.59 -5.62 -35.40
N GLY A 628 13.50 -6.57 -35.66
CA GLY A 628 14.95 -6.37 -35.51
C GLY A 628 15.49 -6.40 -34.07
N LYS A 629 14.62 -6.42 -33.04
CA LYS A 629 15.02 -6.51 -31.63
C LYS A 629 14.79 -7.92 -31.10
N PHE A 630 15.67 -8.42 -30.23
CA PHE A 630 15.42 -9.67 -29.53
C PHE A 630 14.12 -9.58 -28.72
N LYS A 631 13.24 -10.57 -28.86
CA LYS A 631 11.98 -10.65 -28.11
C LYS A 631 12.23 -10.68 -26.61
N ARG A 632 13.36 -11.27 -26.20
CA ARG A 632 13.83 -11.32 -24.82
C ARG A 632 15.36 -11.17 -24.77
N GLN A 633 15.87 -10.41 -23.79
CA GLN A 633 17.32 -10.18 -23.64
C GLN A 633 18.02 -11.21 -22.74
N LYS A 634 17.32 -11.77 -21.75
CA LYS A 634 17.85 -12.73 -20.77
C LYS A 634 16.83 -13.83 -20.52
N VAL A 635 17.30 -15.05 -20.25
CA VAL A 635 16.44 -16.23 -19.98
C VAL A 635 15.47 -15.93 -18.84
N PHE A 636 15.96 -15.35 -17.76
CA PHE A 636 15.13 -14.82 -16.69
C PHE A 636 15.32 -13.32 -16.57
N LYS A 637 14.22 -12.57 -16.54
CA LYS A 637 14.23 -11.17 -16.11
C LYS A 637 14.45 -11.11 -14.59
N ASN A 638 14.95 -10.00 -14.06
CA ASN A 638 15.26 -9.86 -12.63
C ASN A 638 14.10 -10.25 -11.70
N ALA A 639 12.86 -9.88 -12.04
CA ALA A 639 11.67 -10.25 -11.25
C ALA A 639 11.36 -11.76 -11.30
N GLU A 640 11.55 -12.39 -12.47
CA GLU A 640 11.33 -13.83 -12.64
C GLU A 640 12.38 -14.61 -11.85
N LEU A 641 13.65 -14.21 -11.97
CA LEU A 641 14.76 -14.82 -11.27
C LEU A 641 14.63 -14.69 -9.75
N GLY A 642 14.15 -13.56 -9.21
CA GLY A 642 13.84 -13.45 -7.78
C GLY A 642 12.71 -14.38 -7.32
N THR A 643 11.69 -14.57 -8.14
CA THR A 643 10.56 -15.48 -7.86
C THR A 643 11.01 -16.94 -7.87
N GLU A 644 11.76 -17.33 -8.89
CA GLU A 644 12.27 -18.70 -9.06
C GLU A 644 13.34 -19.03 -8.01
N ALA A 645 14.25 -18.10 -7.68
CA ALA A 645 15.22 -18.27 -6.59
C ALA A 645 14.54 -18.44 -5.22
N THR A 646 13.45 -17.70 -4.96
CA THR A 646 12.66 -17.83 -3.73
C THR A 646 12.00 -19.20 -3.63
N TRP A 647 11.38 -19.66 -4.73
CA TRP A 647 10.80 -21.00 -4.81
C TRP A 647 11.87 -22.07 -4.59
N LEU A 648 13.01 -21.95 -5.26
CA LEU A 648 14.10 -22.91 -5.21
C LEU A 648 14.72 -23.01 -3.81
N ALA A 649 14.98 -21.89 -3.14
CA ALA A 649 15.48 -21.91 -1.76
C ALA A 649 14.52 -22.63 -0.81
N ASN A 650 13.21 -22.40 -0.96
CA ASN A 650 12.18 -23.09 -0.18
C ASN A 650 12.17 -24.59 -0.47
N ASP A 651 12.30 -24.98 -1.74
CA ASP A 651 12.30 -26.38 -2.16
C ASP A 651 13.57 -27.10 -1.67
N ILE A 652 14.76 -26.51 -1.80
CA ILE A 652 16.03 -27.03 -1.23
C ILE A 652 15.88 -27.27 0.28
N LYS A 653 15.29 -26.31 1.02
CA LYS A 653 15.03 -26.46 2.46
C LYS A 653 14.05 -27.60 2.79
N ARG A 654 13.16 -28.00 1.87
CA ARG A 654 12.29 -29.19 2.08
C ARG A 654 13.12 -30.46 2.13
N PHE A 655 14.17 -30.55 1.32
CA PHE A 655 15.09 -31.68 1.26
C PHE A 655 16.18 -31.67 2.35
N MET A 656 16.39 -30.55 3.04
CA MET A 656 17.37 -30.52 4.14
C MET A 656 17.00 -31.52 5.26
N PRO A 657 17.94 -32.36 5.75
CA PRO A 657 17.65 -33.34 6.79
C PRO A 657 17.29 -32.66 8.13
N GLU A 658 16.60 -33.38 9.01
CA GLU A 658 15.89 -32.79 10.15
C GLU A 658 16.80 -31.99 11.10
N GLU A 659 17.97 -32.53 11.45
CA GLU A 659 18.88 -31.91 12.41
C GLU A 659 19.51 -30.62 11.86
N GLN A 660 19.97 -30.66 10.61
CA GLN A 660 20.49 -29.49 9.90
C GLN A 660 19.39 -28.44 9.72
N LYS A 661 18.17 -28.86 9.37
CA LYS A 661 17.00 -27.98 9.18
C LYS A 661 16.55 -27.29 10.47
N LYS A 662 16.71 -27.91 11.65
CA LYS A 662 16.48 -27.27 12.96
C LYS A 662 17.49 -26.14 13.22
N ASN A 663 18.72 -26.31 12.73
CA ASN A 663 19.79 -25.32 12.86
C ASN A 663 19.72 -24.23 11.80
N TRP A 664 19.08 -24.48 10.65
CA TRP A 664 18.88 -23.49 9.58
C TRP A 664 18.00 -22.31 10.02
N LYS A 665 18.59 -21.11 10.09
CA LYS A 665 17.92 -19.90 10.58
C LYS A 665 17.34 -19.06 9.45
N GLY A 666 16.39 -18.19 9.79
CA GLY A 666 15.71 -17.33 8.82
C GLY A 666 16.66 -16.44 8.00
N TYR A 667 17.69 -15.86 8.63
CA TYR A 667 18.65 -15.00 7.94
C TYR A 667 19.53 -15.78 6.94
N GLN A 668 19.91 -17.02 7.24
CA GLN A 668 20.62 -17.90 6.29
C GLN A 668 19.72 -18.21 5.10
N HIS A 669 18.43 -18.49 5.36
CA HIS A 669 17.46 -18.73 4.30
C HIS A 669 17.25 -17.52 3.40
N SER A 670 17.15 -16.31 3.97
CA SER A 670 17.06 -15.07 3.21
C SER A 670 18.32 -14.80 2.40
N GLN A 671 19.51 -15.07 2.93
CA GLN A 671 20.74 -14.95 2.16
C GLN A 671 20.78 -15.98 1.02
N LEU A 672 20.37 -17.24 1.25
CA LEU A 672 20.31 -18.26 0.19
C LEU A 672 19.42 -17.82 -0.99
N GLN A 673 18.26 -17.22 -0.71
CA GLN A 673 17.39 -16.67 -1.75
C GLN A 673 18.11 -15.61 -2.59
N GLN A 674 18.89 -14.74 -1.94
CA GLN A 674 19.66 -13.69 -2.61
C GLN A 674 20.87 -14.25 -3.37
N SER A 675 21.63 -15.17 -2.78
CA SER A 675 22.75 -15.83 -3.45
C SER A 675 22.32 -16.59 -4.70
N LEU A 676 21.12 -17.19 -4.68
CA LEU A 676 20.51 -17.82 -5.86
C LEU A 676 20.00 -16.81 -6.88
N ALA A 677 19.47 -15.66 -6.45
CA ALA A 677 19.08 -14.60 -7.38
C ALA A 677 20.31 -13.98 -8.07
N PHE A 678 21.37 -13.71 -7.32
CA PHE A 678 22.62 -13.14 -7.84
C PHE A 678 23.65 -14.21 -8.22
N PHE A 679 23.20 -15.39 -8.62
CA PHE A 679 24.04 -16.56 -8.87
C PHE A 679 25.18 -16.27 -9.87
N GLU A 680 24.87 -15.55 -10.96
CA GLU A 680 25.85 -15.19 -11.99
C GLU A 680 26.88 -14.17 -11.50
N SER A 681 26.49 -13.24 -10.61
CA SER A 681 27.40 -12.21 -10.09
C SER A 681 28.27 -12.71 -8.95
N ARG A 682 27.81 -13.77 -8.25
CA ARG A 682 28.46 -14.35 -7.06
C ARG A 682 28.44 -15.87 -7.15
N PRO A 683 29.10 -16.46 -8.17
CA PRO A 683 29.12 -17.90 -8.34
C PRO A 683 29.74 -18.57 -7.12
N GLY A 684 29.12 -19.65 -6.65
CA GLY A 684 29.60 -20.43 -5.50
C GLY A 684 29.18 -19.92 -4.11
N GLU A 685 28.64 -18.71 -3.97
CA GLU A 685 28.17 -18.20 -2.65
C GLU A 685 27.03 -19.07 -2.10
N ALA A 686 26.02 -19.38 -2.92
CA ALA A 686 24.89 -20.22 -2.54
C ALA A 686 25.33 -21.62 -2.09
N ARG A 687 26.32 -22.20 -2.79
CA ARG A 687 26.91 -23.50 -2.46
C ARG A 687 27.66 -23.45 -1.13
N SER A 688 28.50 -22.42 -0.94
CA SER A 688 29.30 -22.24 0.28
C SER A 688 28.41 -22.04 1.50
N LEU A 689 27.34 -21.24 1.36
CA LEU A 689 26.34 -21.04 2.40
C LEU A 689 25.61 -22.35 2.78
N LEU A 690 25.26 -23.17 1.79
CA LEU A 690 24.66 -24.48 2.04
C LEU A 690 25.64 -25.42 2.73
N GLN A 691 26.91 -25.48 2.29
CA GLN A 691 27.95 -26.33 2.90
C GLN A 691 28.24 -25.95 4.35
N ALA A 692 28.10 -24.68 4.72
CA ALA A 692 28.27 -24.23 6.10
C ALA A 692 27.14 -24.73 7.03
N GLY A 693 25.92 -24.90 6.52
CA GLY A 693 24.74 -25.29 7.32
C GLY A 693 24.22 -26.70 7.08
N TRP A 694 24.74 -27.40 6.07
CA TRP A 694 24.33 -28.73 5.65
C TRP A 694 25.57 -29.55 5.31
N ASP A 695 25.86 -30.54 6.16
CA ASP A 695 26.89 -31.52 5.88
C ASP A 695 26.40 -32.54 4.84
N PHE A 696 27.03 -32.52 3.67
CA PHE A 696 26.70 -33.42 2.55
C PHE A 696 27.43 -34.76 2.63
N SER A 697 28.41 -34.90 3.53
CA SER A 697 29.20 -36.12 3.70
C SER A 697 28.46 -37.21 4.50
N ASP A 698 27.40 -36.84 5.22
CA ASP A 698 26.61 -37.73 6.07
C ASP A 698 26.05 -38.96 5.33
N GLY A 699 25.93 -38.94 3.99
CA GLY A 699 25.58 -40.10 3.16
C GLY A 699 24.19 -40.73 3.43
N SER A 700 23.52 -40.28 4.49
CA SER A 700 22.29 -40.81 5.07
C SER A 700 21.04 -40.55 4.23
N SER A 701 21.13 -39.57 3.31
CA SER A 701 19.99 -39.03 2.57
C SER A 701 20.19 -39.21 1.07
N PHE A 702 19.33 -40.04 0.46
CA PHE A 702 19.36 -40.38 -0.98
C PHE A 702 19.34 -39.17 -1.91
N TRP A 703 18.78 -38.04 -1.48
CA TRP A 703 18.63 -36.83 -2.29
C TRP A 703 19.83 -35.87 -2.25
N ASN A 704 20.81 -36.05 -1.35
CA ASN A 704 21.96 -35.14 -1.22
C ASN A 704 22.77 -35.04 -2.52
N GLY A 705 22.99 -36.18 -3.18
CA GLY A 705 23.86 -36.26 -4.36
C GLY A 705 23.36 -35.41 -5.52
N TRP A 706 22.08 -35.51 -5.89
CA TRP A 706 21.56 -34.76 -7.05
C TRP A 706 21.38 -33.27 -6.76
N VAL A 707 21.03 -32.89 -5.52
CA VAL A 707 20.94 -31.49 -5.10
C VAL A 707 22.31 -30.82 -5.23
N MET A 708 23.38 -31.44 -4.74
CA MET A 708 24.72 -30.82 -4.81
C MET A 708 25.35 -30.86 -6.19
N ASN A 709 25.16 -31.95 -6.93
CA ASN A 709 25.67 -32.05 -8.29
C ASN A 709 25.07 -30.99 -9.22
N SER A 710 23.90 -30.45 -8.90
CA SER A 710 23.33 -29.34 -9.66
C SER A 710 24.20 -28.07 -9.60
N PHE A 711 24.84 -27.77 -8.45
CA PHE A 711 25.70 -26.60 -8.27
C PHE A 711 27.08 -26.72 -8.95
N ALA A 712 27.46 -27.91 -9.42
CA ALA A 712 28.78 -28.15 -10.00
C ALA A 712 28.82 -28.00 -11.53
N ARG A 713 27.64 -27.94 -12.18
CA ARG A 713 27.53 -28.10 -13.64
C ARG A 713 27.62 -26.79 -14.41
N ASP A 714 27.04 -25.71 -13.90
CA ASP A 714 26.90 -24.46 -14.66
C ASP A 714 27.09 -23.22 -13.77
N ASN A 715 27.67 -22.17 -14.38
CA ASN A 715 27.83 -20.85 -13.76
C ASN A 715 26.66 -19.90 -14.04
N THR A 716 25.68 -20.32 -14.87
CA THR A 716 24.44 -19.56 -15.12
C THR A 716 23.31 -20.09 -14.25
N PHE A 717 22.38 -19.21 -13.87
CA PHE A 717 21.24 -19.61 -13.04
C PHE A 717 20.36 -20.64 -13.76
N ASP A 718 20.11 -20.46 -15.05
CA ASP A 718 19.21 -21.33 -15.81
C ASP A 718 19.74 -22.75 -16.01
N GLY A 719 21.06 -22.92 -16.23
CA GLY A 719 21.70 -24.24 -16.34
C GLY A 719 21.68 -25.01 -15.01
N PHE A 720 22.09 -24.34 -13.92
CA PHE A 720 21.97 -24.89 -12.57
C PHE A 720 20.52 -25.27 -12.25
N TYR A 721 19.57 -24.38 -12.53
CA TYR A 721 18.17 -24.58 -12.19
C TYR A 721 17.54 -25.75 -12.96
N GLU A 722 17.83 -25.87 -14.26
CA GLU A 722 17.43 -27.02 -15.08
C GLU A 722 18.01 -28.33 -14.53
N SER A 723 19.30 -28.35 -14.14
CA SER A 723 19.91 -29.53 -13.54
C SER A 723 19.24 -29.92 -12.22
N TYR A 724 18.88 -28.94 -11.38
CA TYR A 724 18.13 -29.19 -10.15
C TYR A 724 16.75 -29.78 -10.45
N LEU A 725 16.00 -29.18 -11.38
CA LEU A 725 14.65 -29.64 -11.74
C LEU A 725 14.66 -31.05 -12.33
N ASN A 726 15.68 -31.41 -13.13
CA ASN A 726 15.83 -32.77 -13.64
C ASN A 726 16.10 -33.81 -12.54
N GLY A 727 16.90 -33.46 -11.52
CA GLY A 727 17.10 -34.31 -10.35
C GLY A 727 15.81 -34.47 -9.54
N ARG A 728 15.09 -33.35 -9.32
CA ARG A 728 13.80 -33.30 -8.65
C ARG A 728 12.74 -34.17 -9.33
N MET A 729 12.64 -34.10 -10.65
CA MET A 729 11.72 -34.90 -11.46
C MET A 729 11.94 -36.39 -11.23
N LYS A 730 13.20 -36.83 -11.38
CA LYS A 730 13.58 -38.24 -11.19
C LYS A 730 13.27 -38.73 -9.78
N TYR A 731 13.44 -37.88 -8.77
CA TYR A 731 13.10 -38.21 -7.40
C TYR A 731 11.58 -38.43 -7.23
N PHE A 732 10.74 -37.50 -7.68
CA PHE A 732 9.29 -37.60 -7.48
C PHE A 732 8.63 -38.71 -8.30
N LEU A 733 9.09 -38.98 -9.52
CA LEU A 733 8.63 -40.12 -10.32
C LEU A 733 8.90 -41.45 -9.60
N ARG A 734 10.15 -41.65 -9.16
CA ARG A 734 10.53 -42.84 -8.36
C ARG A 734 9.74 -42.93 -7.05
N LEU A 735 9.48 -41.79 -6.40
CA LEU A 735 8.70 -41.76 -5.17
C LEU A 735 7.25 -42.20 -5.42
N ALA A 736 6.60 -41.70 -6.48
CA ALA A 736 5.25 -42.09 -6.85
C ALA A 736 5.14 -43.58 -7.17
N ASP A 737 6.06 -44.11 -7.99
CA ASP A 737 6.12 -45.53 -8.35
C ASP A 737 6.32 -46.41 -7.12
N ASN A 738 7.29 -46.06 -6.26
CA ASN A 738 7.56 -46.82 -5.05
C ASN A 738 6.36 -46.80 -4.10
N ILE A 739 5.69 -45.65 -3.91
CA ILE A 739 4.47 -45.57 -3.09
C ILE A 739 3.38 -46.48 -3.68
N ALA A 740 3.16 -46.43 -5.00
CA ALA A 740 2.17 -47.25 -5.69
C ALA A 740 2.43 -48.76 -5.53
N GLN A 741 3.68 -49.18 -5.40
CA GLN A 741 4.07 -50.58 -5.19
C GLN A 741 4.05 -51.05 -3.72
N GLN A 742 4.00 -50.14 -2.73
CA GLN A 742 3.96 -50.51 -1.30
C GLN A 742 2.64 -51.19 -0.91
N SER A 743 2.71 -52.17 0.02
CA SER A 743 1.53 -52.81 0.60
C SER A 743 0.64 -51.79 1.34
N SER A 744 -0.66 -52.05 1.43
CA SER A 744 -1.63 -51.18 2.12
C SER A 744 -1.52 -51.19 3.66
N THR A 745 -0.53 -51.88 4.24
CA THR A 745 -0.39 -51.94 5.70
C THR A 745 0.23 -50.66 6.25
N ASN A 746 -0.41 -50.08 7.27
CA ASN A 746 0.00 -48.80 7.88
C ASN A 746 1.45 -48.81 8.40
N LYS A 747 1.95 -49.95 8.90
CA LYS A 747 3.32 -50.09 9.42
C LYS A 747 4.37 -49.98 8.31
N LEU A 748 4.16 -50.62 7.17
CA LEU A 748 5.09 -50.59 6.05
C LEU A 748 5.10 -49.21 5.37
N ILE A 749 3.93 -48.58 5.18
CA ILE A 749 3.84 -47.21 4.66
C ILE A 749 4.55 -46.22 5.60
N SER A 750 4.35 -46.33 6.92
CA SER A 750 5.04 -45.48 7.90
C SER A 750 6.57 -45.61 7.85
N ASN A 751 7.08 -46.84 7.75
CA ASN A 751 8.52 -47.09 7.62
C ASN A 751 9.08 -46.55 6.30
N PHE A 752 8.35 -46.75 5.19
CA PHE A 752 8.70 -46.20 3.89
C PHE A 752 8.82 -44.67 3.93
N ILE A 753 7.83 -43.98 4.50
CA ILE A 753 7.83 -42.52 4.64
C ILE A 753 9.06 -42.05 5.43
N LYS A 754 9.42 -42.74 6.51
CA LYS A 754 10.59 -42.36 7.33
C LYS A 754 11.92 -42.53 6.59
N GLN A 755 12.02 -43.52 5.70
CA GLN A 755 13.27 -43.84 5.00
C GLN A 755 13.44 -43.07 3.69
N GLN A 756 12.36 -42.90 2.92
CA GLN A 756 12.43 -42.44 1.52
C GLN A 756 12.01 -40.97 1.34
N MET A 757 11.39 -40.36 2.35
CA MET A 757 10.91 -38.98 2.28
C MET A 757 11.60 -38.08 3.32
N PRO A 758 12.09 -36.89 2.92
CA PRO A 758 12.48 -35.86 3.87
C PRO A 758 11.35 -35.56 4.86
N LYS A 759 11.70 -35.33 6.13
CA LYS A 759 10.70 -35.00 7.15
C LYS A 759 10.00 -33.69 6.81
N GLY A 760 8.67 -33.78 6.67
CA GLY A 760 7.82 -32.64 6.31
C GLY A 760 7.84 -32.30 4.81
N LEU A 761 8.23 -33.23 3.94
CA LEU A 761 8.10 -33.08 2.48
C LEU A 761 6.65 -32.74 2.09
N PHE A 762 5.70 -33.48 2.64
CA PHE A 762 4.25 -33.24 2.57
C PHE A 762 3.68 -33.08 3.97
N ASP A 763 2.66 -32.23 4.10
CA ASP A 763 1.95 -32.03 5.36
C ASP A 763 1.18 -33.29 5.76
N ARG A 764 1.49 -33.85 6.93
CA ARG A 764 0.87 -35.09 7.45
C ARG A 764 -0.65 -35.02 7.48
N ARG A 765 -1.24 -33.83 7.69
CA ARG A 765 -2.71 -33.68 7.71
C ARG A 765 -3.39 -34.00 6.37
N LEU A 766 -2.64 -34.06 5.27
CA LEU A 766 -3.20 -34.33 3.95
C LEU A 766 -3.42 -35.83 3.70
N TYR A 767 -2.60 -36.69 4.31
CA TYR A 767 -2.57 -38.12 4.00
C TYR A 767 -2.65 -39.02 5.24
N MET A 768 -2.66 -38.47 6.45
CA MET A 768 -2.75 -39.24 7.70
C MET A 768 -3.99 -38.81 8.49
N LEU A 769 -4.75 -39.78 8.97
CA LEU A 769 -5.83 -39.61 9.95
C LEU A 769 -5.43 -40.28 11.26
N GLU A 770 -5.41 -39.51 12.36
CA GLU A 770 -5.20 -40.04 13.72
C GLU A 770 -6.49 -40.71 14.21
N ASP A 771 -6.43 -41.43 15.34
CA ASP A 771 -7.62 -42.01 15.96
C ASP A 771 -8.65 -40.94 16.36
N LEU A 772 -9.91 -41.34 16.55
CA LEU A 772 -11.01 -40.41 16.78
C LEU A 772 -10.81 -39.57 18.04
N ALA A 773 -10.35 -40.20 19.14
CA ALA A 773 -10.12 -39.51 20.40
C ALA A 773 -9.04 -38.45 20.27
N THR A 774 -7.94 -38.75 19.57
CA THR A 774 -6.86 -37.80 19.30
C THR A 774 -7.30 -36.64 18.41
N GLU A 775 -8.10 -36.89 17.36
CA GLU A 775 -8.66 -35.82 16.54
C GLU A 775 -9.64 -34.94 17.32
N LYS A 776 -10.49 -35.52 18.18
CA LYS A 776 -11.37 -34.75 19.08
C LYS A 776 -10.56 -33.86 20.02
N ASN A 777 -9.53 -34.42 20.69
CA ASN A 777 -8.64 -33.68 21.58
C ASN A 777 -7.95 -32.50 20.85
N LYS A 778 -7.54 -32.72 19.60
CA LYS A 778 -6.88 -31.70 18.78
C LYS A 778 -7.81 -30.56 18.36
N ILE A 779 -9.08 -30.84 18.09
CA ILE A 779 -10.07 -29.84 17.70
C ILE A 779 -10.55 -29.04 18.93
N LEU A 780 -10.93 -29.75 20.01
CA LEU A 780 -11.49 -29.15 21.22
C LEU A 780 -10.45 -28.41 22.09
N SER A 781 -9.15 -28.68 21.92
CA SER A 781 -8.08 -27.92 22.58
C SER A 781 -7.76 -26.58 21.92
N LYS A 782 -8.32 -26.31 20.73
CA LYS A 782 -8.09 -25.11 19.92
C LYS A 782 -9.34 -24.21 19.88
N PRO A 783 -9.21 -22.93 19.49
CA PRO A 783 -10.36 -22.07 19.27
C PRO A 783 -11.33 -22.72 18.27
N LEU A 784 -12.61 -22.78 18.62
CA LEU A 784 -13.63 -23.43 17.79
C LEU A 784 -13.94 -22.61 16.54
N ILE A 785 -14.27 -23.28 15.42
CA ILE A 785 -14.74 -22.63 14.20
C ILE A 785 -16.25 -22.68 14.20
N PHE A 786 -16.92 -21.52 14.13
CA PHE A 786 -18.38 -21.50 14.06
C PHE A 786 -18.90 -22.08 12.74
N PRO A 787 -20.03 -22.80 12.77
CA PRO A 787 -20.78 -23.12 11.55
C PRO A 787 -21.35 -21.82 10.95
N ARG A 788 -21.84 -21.93 9.71
CA ARG A 788 -22.60 -20.85 9.05
C ARG A 788 -24.04 -20.83 9.56
N GLY A 789 -24.69 -19.66 9.57
CA GLY A 789 -26.06 -19.50 10.09
C GLY A 789 -26.11 -19.41 11.61
N ILE A 790 -25.31 -18.52 12.20
CA ILE A 790 -25.26 -18.33 13.66
C ILE A 790 -26.49 -17.58 14.16
N PHE A 791 -26.90 -16.56 13.40
CA PHE A 791 -27.94 -15.59 13.80
C PHE A 791 -29.31 -15.86 13.18
N ASP A 792 -29.38 -16.79 12.22
CA ASP A 792 -30.62 -17.19 11.55
C ASP A 792 -30.53 -18.68 11.21
N ASP A 793 -31.55 -19.44 11.62
CA ASP A 793 -31.63 -20.88 11.37
C ASP A 793 -32.19 -21.19 9.96
N LYS A 794 -32.81 -20.20 9.29
CA LYS A 794 -33.28 -20.34 7.90
C LYS A 794 -32.10 -20.27 6.91
N PRO A 795 -32.17 -21.00 5.78
CA PRO A 795 -31.08 -21.04 4.81
C PRO A 795 -31.06 -19.79 3.90
N THR A 796 -29.95 -19.56 3.22
CA THR A 796 -29.84 -18.56 2.13
C THR A 796 -29.97 -19.18 0.74
N PHE A 797 -30.23 -20.49 0.66
CA PHE A 797 -30.41 -21.22 -0.60
C PHE A 797 -31.37 -22.40 -0.40
N LYS A 798 -32.37 -22.48 -1.29
CA LYS A 798 -33.33 -23.57 -1.41
C LYS A 798 -33.43 -23.92 -2.90
N LYS A 799 -33.26 -25.19 -3.25
CA LYS A 799 -33.23 -25.62 -4.66
C LYS A 799 -34.59 -25.37 -5.31
N GLY A 800 -34.62 -24.65 -6.43
CA GLY A 800 -35.83 -24.41 -7.22
C GLY A 800 -36.74 -23.30 -6.73
N VAL A 801 -36.35 -22.54 -5.70
CA VAL A 801 -37.14 -21.44 -5.13
C VAL A 801 -36.35 -20.13 -5.25
N GLN A 802 -36.98 -19.06 -5.77
CA GLN A 802 -36.36 -17.74 -5.80
C GLN A 802 -36.71 -16.93 -4.54
N VAL A 803 -35.76 -16.12 -4.07
CA VAL A 803 -35.95 -15.26 -2.89
C VAL A 803 -37.06 -14.22 -3.11
N SER A 804 -37.22 -13.74 -4.34
CA SER A 804 -38.27 -12.79 -4.72
C SER A 804 -39.67 -13.40 -4.76
N GLU A 805 -39.78 -14.72 -4.84
CA GLU A 805 -41.05 -15.45 -4.93
C GLU A 805 -41.54 -15.90 -3.54
N GLU A 806 -40.65 -16.42 -2.69
CA GLU A 806 -40.96 -16.94 -1.35
C GLU A 806 -39.95 -16.42 -0.31
N PRO A 807 -39.95 -15.11 0.03
CA PRO A 807 -38.91 -14.50 0.87
C PRO A 807 -38.88 -15.05 2.30
N GLU A 808 -40.01 -15.47 2.85
CA GLU A 808 -40.16 -16.08 4.18
C GLU A 808 -39.40 -17.40 4.35
N ALA A 809 -39.14 -18.13 3.26
CA ALA A 809 -38.38 -19.39 3.29
C ALA A 809 -36.86 -19.20 3.45
N PHE A 810 -36.38 -17.95 3.37
CA PHE A 810 -34.97 -17.61 3.49
C PHE A 810 -34.68 -16.83 4.78
N ALA A 811 -33.40 -16.75 5.14
CA ALA A 811 -32.93 -15.95 6.26
C ALA A 811 -33.38 -14.48 6.16
N ASP A 812 -33.85 -13.90 7.27
CA ASP A 812 -34.42 -12.55 7.32
C ASP A 812 -33.45 -11.50 6.80
N TRP A 813 -32.19 -11.56 7.26
CA TRP A 813 -31.13 -10.63 6.86
C TRP A 813 -30.80 -10.72 5.37
N TYR A 814 -31.03 -11.89 4.76
CA TYR A 814 -30.78 -12.14 3.36
C TYR A 814 -31.95 -11.63 2.53
N SER A 815 -33.19 -11.99 2.89
CA SER A 815 -34.42 -11.50 2.25
C SER A 815 -34.56 -9.98 2.34
N TYR A 816 -34.12 -9.38 3.45
CA TYR A 816 -34.06 -7.92 3.61
C TYR A 816 -33.24 -7.24 2.50
N GLY A 817 -32.12 -7.84 2.10
CA GLY A 817 -31.31 -7.33 0.99
C GLY A 817 -31.98 -7.40 -0.39
N TYR A 818 -33.10 -8.12 -0.52
CA TYR A 818 -33.89 -8.25 -1.74
C TYR A 818 -35.14 -7.38 -1.74
N ASP A 819 -35.42 -6.63 -0.67
CA ASP A 819 -36.60 -5.75 -0.60
C ASP A 819 -36.54 -4.67 -1.70
N VAL A 820 -37.61 -4.56 -2.47
CA VAL A 820 -37.78 -3.62 -3.59
C VAL A 820 -37.77 -2.16 -3.12
N LYS A 821 -38.05 -1.91 -1.83
CA LYS A 821 -37.98 -0.57 -1.22
C LYS A 821 -36.56 0.00 -1.21
N HIS A 822 -35.54 -0.85 -1.27
CA HIS A 822 -34.15 -0.41 -1.30
C HIS A 822 -33.75 0.07 -2.70
N LYS A 823 -33.55 1.37 -2.83
CA LYS A 823 -32.86 1.98 -3.98
C LYS A 823 -31.36 1.81 -3.83
N PHE A 824 -30.66 1.62 -4.96
CA PHE A 824 -29.21 1.43 -5.03
C PHE A 824 -28.60 2.40 -6.05
N GLN A 825 -27.27 2.51 -6.04
CA GLN A 825 -26.53 3.28 -7.03
C GLN A 825 -26.90 2.84 -8.46
N GLU A 826 -27.05 3.80 -9.37
CA GLU A 826 -27.52 3.54 -10.74
C GLU A 826 -26.62 2.57 -11.50
N PHE A 827 -25.32 2.57 -11.23
CA PHE A 827 -24.37 1.69 -11.91
C PHE A 827 -24.68 0.18 -11.74
N TYR A 828 -25.44 -0.22 -10.71
CA TYR A 828 -25.85 -1.62 -10.55
C TYR A 828 -26.82 -2.10 -11.64
N ALA A 829 -27.53 -1.16 -12.28
CA ALA A 829 -28.51 -1.41 -13.33
C ALA A 829 -27.93 -1.30 -14.75
N TRP A 830 -26.67 -0.90 -14.91
CA TRP A 830 -26.03 -0.79 -16.22
C TRP A 830 -25.78 -2.16 -16.86
N ASP A 831 -25.79 -2.19 -18.20
CA ASP A 831 -25.56 -3.38 -19.01
C ASP A 831 -24.16 -3.95 -18.81
N ARG A 832 -24.06 -5.28 -18.90
CA ARG A 832 -22.82 -6.04 -18.64
C ARG A 832 -22.35 -6.76 -19.89
N ASP A 833 -21.05 -6.75 -20.12
CA ASP A 833 -20.35 -7.52 -21.14
C ASP A 833 -19.32 -8.45 -20.48
N TYR A 834 -19.51 -9.76 -20.69
CA TYR A 834 -18.70 -10.81 -20.09
C TYR A 834 -17.63 -11.37 -21.03
N GLU A 835 -17.56 -10.92 -22.29
CA GLU A 835 -16.71 -11.53 -23.31
C GLU A 835 -15.21 -11.29 -23.06
N GLU A 836 -14.86 -10.05 -22.68
CA GLU A 836 -13.51 -9.69 -22.25
C GLU A 836 -13.14 -10.41 -20.95
N LEU A 837 -14.03 -10.40 -19.96
CA LEU A 837 -13.80 -11.07 -18.67
C LEU A 837 -13.57 -12.58 -18.84
N LEU A 838 -14.30 -13.23 -19.77
CA LEU A 838 -14.11 -14.63 -20.06
C LEU A 838 -12.73 -14.90 -20.70
N ARG A 839 -12.26 -14.04 -21.61
CA ARG A 839 -10.90 -14.14 -22.17
C ARG A 839 -9.86 -14.05 -21.05
N GLU A 840 -9.97 -13.05 -20.17
CA GLU A 840 -9.06 -12.89 -19.04
C GLU A 840 -9.06 -14.10 -18.09
N GLU A 841 -10.23 -14.68 -17.79
CA GLU A 841 -10.33 -15.84 -16.88
C GLU A 841 -9.78 -17.12 -17.52
N LEU A 842 -9.96 -17.33 -18.82
CA LEU A 842 -9.42 -18.49 -19.54
C LEU A 842 -7.91 -18.45 -19.71
N GLU A 843 -7.30 -17.26 -19.78
CA GLU A 843 -5.85 -17.10 -19.77
C GLU A 843 -5.22 -17.51 -18.42
N LYS A 844 -6.01 -17.50 -17.34
CA LYS A 844 -5.56 -17.91 -16.01
C LYS A 844 -5.71 -19.43 -15.85
N ASP A 845 -4.72 -20.08 -15.23
CA ASP A 845 -4.80 -21.50 -14.85
C ASP A 845 -5.69 -21.68 -13.59
N THR A 846 -6.97 -21.33 -13.69
CA THR A 846 -7.92 -21.41 -12.57
C THR A 846 -8.76 -22.69 -12.62
N ALA A 847 -9.42 -23.00 -11.50
CA ALA A 847 -10.41 -24.07 -11.45
C ALA A 847 -11.61 -23.80 -12.38
N PHE A 848 -11.93 -22.54 -12.68
CA PHE A 848 -12.94 -22.21 -13.69
C PHE A 848 -12.50 -22.71 -15.06
N THR A 849 -11.31 -22.33 -15.51
CA THR A 849 -10.73 -22.72 -16.81
C THR A 849 -10.70 -24.23 -17.00
N LYS A 850 -10.23 -24.97 -15.98
CA LYS A 850 -10.18 -26.45 -16.03
C LYS A 850 -11.56 -27.09 -16.13
N ASN A 851 -12.53 -26.56 -15.39
CA ASN A 851 -13.87 -27.14 -15.34
C ASN A 851 -14.75 -26.69 -16.51
N SER A 852 -14.44 -25.55 -17.13
CA SER A 852 -15.25 -24.97 -18.20
C SER A 852 -14.80 -25.35 -19.61
N ILE A 853 -13.64 -25.99 -19.74
CA ILE A 853 -12.99 -26.29 -21.04
C ILE A 853 -13.84 -27.19 -21.95
N HIS A 854 -14.74 -27.99 -21.37
CA HIS A 854 -15.63 -28.91 -22.09
C HIS A 854 -16.96 -28.26 -22.53
N TYR A 855 -17.24 -27.02 -22.11
CA TYR A 855 -18.46 -26.31 -22.48
C TYR A 855 -18.26 -25.46 -23.75
N SER A 856 -19.36 -25.22 -24.49
CA SER A 856 -19.38 -24.25 -25.59
C SER A 856 -19.09 -22.82 -25.08
N ARG A 857 -18.66 -21.92 -25.97
CA ARG A 857 -18.36 -20.53 -25.63
C ARG A 857 -19.54 -19.84 -24.93
N GLU A 858 -20.75 -20.02 -25.45
CA GLU A 858 -21.99 -19.47 -24.88
C GLU A 858 -22.24 -19.98 -23.47
N SER A 859 -22.14 -21.29 -23.24
CA SER A 859 -22.31 -21.88 -21.90
C SER A 859 -21.23 -21.45 -20.91
N GLN A 860 -19.99 -21.21 -21.39
CA GLN A 860 -18.92 -20.64 -20.55
C GLN A 860 -19.28 -19.22 -20.09
N ILE A 861 -19.82 -18.39 -21.00
CA ILE A 861 -20.28 -17.03 -20.69
C ILE A 861 -21.42 -17.08 -19.67
N GLU A 862 -22.45 -17.91 -19.88
CA GLU A 862 -23.57 -18.03 -18.95
C GLU A 862 -23.12 -18.47 -17.55
N LEU A 863 -22.21 -19.44 -17.47
CA LEU A 863 -21.68 -19.91 -16.20
C LEU A 863 -20.87 -18.82 -15.49
N LEU A 864 -20.08 -18.05 -16.25
CA LEU A 864 -19.30 -16.93 -15.72
C LEU A 864 -20.24 -15.82 -15.22
N ALA A 865 -21.24 -15.44 -16.03
CA ALA A 865 -22.25 -14.45 -15.69
C ALA A 865 -22.97 -14.81 -14.39
N LYS A 866 -23.47 -16.05 -14.26
CA LYS A 866 -24.13 -16.54 -13.03
C LYS A 866 -23.21 -16.42 -11.81
N LYS A 867 -21.92 -16.80 -11.93
CA LYS A 867 -20.96 -16.69 -10.82
C LYS A 867 -20.65 -15.24 -10.47
N GLN A 868 -20.56 -14.36 -11.47
CA GLN A 868 -20.26 -12.96 -11.26
C GLN A 868 -21.45 -12.21 -10.65
N ASP A 869 -22.66 -12.48 -11.11
CA ASP A 869 -23.91 -11.92 -10.58
C ASP A 869 -24.10 -12.27 -9.10
N LEU A 870 -23.72 -13.48 -8.67
CA LEU A 870 -23.75 -13.86 -7.25
C LEU A 870 -22.79 -13.01 -6.40
N LYS A 871 -21.61 -12.67 -6.94
CA LYS A 871 -20.67 -11.78 -6.25
C LYS A 871 -21.21 -10.35 -6.20
N VAL A 872 -21.76 -9.85 -7.32
CA VAL A 872 -22.38 -8.51 -7.38
C VAL A 872 -23.54 -8.40 -6.39
N LYS A 873 -24.40 -9.43 -6.31
CA LYS A 873 -25.48 -9.50 -5.31
C LYS A 873 -24.96 -9.45 -3.88
N LYS A 874 -23.90 -10.21 -3.57
CA LYS A 874 -23.26 -10.16 -2.25
C LYS A 874 -22.78 -8.75 -1.91
N VAL A 875 -22.10 -8.08 -2.85
CA VAL A 875 -21.58 -6.71 -2.63
C VAL A 875 -22.73 -5.69 -2.50
N ARG A 876 -23.80 -5.84 -3.28
CA ARG A 876 -25.00 -5.01 -3.18
C ARG A 876 -25.63 -5.10 -1.78
N ILE A 877 -25.76 -6.30 -1.22
CA ILE A 877 -26.23 -6.49 0.17
C ILE A 877 -25.26 -5.86 1.17
N GLN A 878 -23.94 -5.97 0.94
CA GLN A 878 -22.94 -5.32 1.78
C GLN A 878 -23.07 -3.80 1.77
N ASP A 879 -23.32 -3.18 0.61
CA ASP A 879 -23.52 -1.73 0.47
C ASP A 879 -24.73 -1.23 1.27
N LEU A 880 -25.81 -2.02 1.30
CA LEU A 880 -26.97 -1.72 2.15
C LEU A 880 -26.57 -1.64 3.64
N TYR A 881 -25.80 -2.61 4.13
CA TYR A 881 -25.34 -2.59 5.52
C TYR A 881 -24.31 -1.48 5.80
N LEU A 882 -23.46 -1.13 4.82
CA LEU A 882 -22.56 0.02 4.97
C LEU A 882 -23.34 1.34 5.07
N LYS A 883 -24.44 1.47 4.33
CA LYS A 883 -25.36 2.61 4.42
C LYS A 883 -26.01 2.69 5.79
N LEU A 884 -26.54 1.57 6.31
CA LEU A 884 -27.12 1.54 7.65
C LEU A 884 -26.10 1.89 8.75
N MET A 885 -24.86 1.43 8.59
CA MET A 885 -23.76 1.83 9.49
C MET A 885 -23.45 3.32 9.39
N ALA A 886 -23.43 3.89 8.17
CA ALA A 886 -23.18 5.31 7.97
C ALA A 886 -24.27 6.18 8.60
N GLU A 887 -25.55 5.80 8.47
CA GLU A 887 -26.67 6.50 9.11
C GLU A 887 -26.56 6.45 10.64
N PHE A 888 -26.27 5.28 11.22
CA PHE A 888 -26.03 5.15 12.66
C PHE A 888 -24.88 6.05 13.16
N LEU A 889 -23.76 6.06 12.43
CA LEU A 889 -22.61 6.89 12.80
C LEU A 889 -22.91 8.38 12.64
N PHE A 890 -23.68 8.76 11.63
CA PHE A 890 -24.08 10.13 11.42
C PHE A 890 -24.90 10.65 12.62
N GLU A 891 -25.88 9.87 13.06
CA GLU A 891 -26.69 10.19 14.24
C GLU A 891 -25.83 10.35 15.50
N ASN A 892 -24.89 9.42 15.73
CA ASN A 892 -23.99 9.48 16.88
C ASN A 892 -23.06 10.69 16.87
N VAL A 893 -22.55 11.08 15.69
CA VAL A 893 -21.60 12.17 15.53
C VAL A 893 -22.28 13.55 15.61
N PHE A 894 -23.44 13.70 14.97
CA PHE A 894 -24.08 15.01 14.77
C PHE A 894 -25.36 15.22 15.59
N GLY A 895 -25.82 14.21 16.32
CA GLY A 895 -26.97 14.28 17.24
C GLY A 895 -28.33 14.43 16.55
N HIS A 896 -28.42 14.14 15.24
CA HIS A 896 -29.68 14.14 14.50
C HIS A 896 -29.65 13.10 13.37
N GLU A 897 -30.83 12.57 13.04
CA GLU A 897 -30.98 11.58 11.98
C GLU A 897 -30.81 12.22 10.58
N LEU A 898 -30.17 11.47 9.68
CA LEU A 898 -30.05 11.84 8.28
C LEU A 898 -30.25 10.62 7.39
N ALA A 899 -31.30 10.65 6.56
CA ALA A 899 -31.49 9.62 5.54
C ALA A 899 -30.40 9.73 4.46
N LEU A 900 -29.73 8.60 4.18
CA LEU A 900 -28.67 8.48 3.18
C LEU A 900 -29.06 7.47 2.10
N PRO A 901 -29.88 7.86 1.12
CA PRO A 901 -30.33 6.95 0.08
C PRO A 901 -29.17 6.60 -0.87
N LEU A 902 -29.02 5.31 -1.21
CA LEU A 902 -27.84 4.80 -1.94
C LEU A 902 -27.73 5.33 -3.37
N ASP A 903 -28.84 5.69 -4.01
CA ASP A 903 -28.89 6.30 -5.35
C ASP A 903 -28.21 7.68 -5.39
N GLN A 904 -28.04 8.36 -4.25
CA GLN A 904 -27.37 9.66 -4.15
C GLN A 904 -25.85 9.59 -3.96
N PHE A 905 -25.26 8.39 -3.84
CA PHE A 905 -23.83 8.23 -3.55
C PHE A 905 -22.94 8.34 -4.79
N TYR A 906 -23.50 8.20 -5.99
CA TYR A 906 -22.75 8.24 -7.24
C TYR A 906 -23.52 9.00 -8.31
N LEU A 907 -22.82 9.92 -8.96
CA LEU A 907 -23.23 10.57 -10.21
C LEU A 907 -22.03 10.53 -11.14
N THR A 908 -22.24 10.50 -12.45
CA THR A 908 -21.14 10.67 -13.42
C THR A 908 -20.68 12.12 -13.47
N GLN A 909 -19.46 12.36 -13.98
CA GLN A 909 -18.96 13.73 -14.16
C GLN A 909 -19.86 14.58 -15.08
N GLU A 910 -20.45 13.96 -16.11
CA GLU A 910 -21.36 14.64 -17.05
C GLU A 910 -22.65 15.07 -16.37
N GLU A 911 -23.25 14.19 -15.57
CA GLU A 911 -24.42 14.52 -14.74
C GLU A 911 -24.12 15.66 -13.76
N ARG A 912 -22.95 15.63 -13.10
CA ARG A 912 -22.55 16.70 -12.16
C ARG A 912 -22.35 18.04 -12.86
N LEU A 913 -21.70 18.07 -14.02
CA LEU A 913 -21.51 19.30 -14.80
C LEU A 913 -22.85 19.87 -15.27
N LYS A 914 -23.77 19.00 -15.71
CA LYS A 914 -25.12 19.40 -16.09
C LYS A 914 -25.87 20.01 -14.89
N GLN A 915 -25.81 19.37 -13.71
CA GLN A 915 -26.40 19.90 -12.48
C GLN A 915 -25.76 21.23 -12.05
N GLU A 916 -24.44 21.41 -12.21
CA GLU A 916 -23.77 22.68 -11.92
C GLU A 916 -24.23 23.80 -12.86
N GLN A 917 -24.35 23.52 -14.16
CA GLN A 917 -24.83 24.49 -15.15
C GLN A 917 -26.28 24.89 -14.86
N GLU A 918 -27.15 23.90 -14.63
CA GLU A 918 -28.55 24.13 -14.25
C GLU A 918 -28.67 24.97 -12.96
N ALA A 919 -27.83 24.69 -11.95
CA ALA A 919 -27.80 25.44 -10.71
C ALA A 919 -27.28 26.88 -10.89
N ILE A 920 -26.31 27.12 -11.79
CA ILE A 920 -25.84 28.47 -12.12
C ILE A 920 -26.97 29.28 -12.78
N VAL A 921 -27.65 28.70 -13.76
CA VAL A 921 -28.81 29.33 -14.43
C VAL A 921 -29.90 29.67 -13.39
N GLN A 922 -30.13 28.77 -12.45
CA GLN A 922 -31.08 28.98 -11.36
C GLN A 922 -30.67 30.09 -10.38
N SER A 923 -29.38 30.22 -10.06
CA SER A 923 -28.87 31.31 -9.21
C SER A 923 -29.05 32.70 -9.83
N GLN A 924 -29.27 32.76 -11.14
CA GLN A 924 -29.47 33.99 -11.92
C GLN A 924 -30.96 34.30 -12.17
N ARG A 925 -31.88 33.62 -11.47
CA ARG A 925 -33.32 33.82 -11.68
C ARG A 925 -33.79 35.21 -11.27
N PRO A 926 -34.76 35.78 -12.02
CA PRO A 926 -35.40 37.02 -11.62
C PRO A 926 -36.17 36.83 -10.32
N LYS A 927 -36.22 37.90 -9.51
CA LYS A 927 -36.93 37.92 -8.22
C LYS A 927 -38.42 37.64 -8.48
N GLY A 928 -38.95 36.52 -7.96
CA GLY A 928 -40.34 36.08 -8.16
C GLY A 928 -40.53 34.79 -8.99
N ASP A 929 -39.46 34.08 -9.36
CA ASP A 929 -39.54 32.74 -9.97
C ASP A 929 -39.66 31.63 -8.89
N ASP A 930 -40.83 30.99 -8.83
CA ASP A 930 -41.20 29.95 -7.86
C ASP A 930 -40.90 28.51 -8.33
N SER A 931 -40.19 28.33 -9.46
CA SER A 931 -39.85 26.98 -9.92
C SER A 931 -38.91 26.26 -8.93
N PRO A 932 -39.08 24.94 -8.69
CA PRO A 932 -38.39 24.24 -7.60
C PRO A 932 -36.86 24.34 -7.69
N ASN A 933 -36.21 24.46 -6.52
CA ASN A 933 -34.75 24.45 -6.43
C ASN A 933 -34.19 23.13 -6.98
N ILE A 934 -33.31 23.20 -7.99
CA ILE A 934 -32.47 22.08 -8.41
C ILE A 934 -31.36 22.04 -7.37
N VAL A 935 -31.68 21.38 -6.26
CA VAL A 935 -30.85 21.44 -5.06
C VAL A 935 -29.52 20.74 -5.36
N LYS A 936 -28.41 21.50 -5.26
CA LYS A 936 -27.03 20.97 -5.22
C LYS A 936 -26.82 19.87 -4.16
N GLU A 937 -27.80 19.61 -3.29
CA GLU A 937 -27.74 18.71 -2.13
C GLU A 937 -28.08 17.24 -2.45
N ASN A 938 -28.56 16.92 -3.67
CA ASN A 938 -28.86 15.52 -4.04
C ASN A 938 -27.60 14.65 -4.14
N PHE A 939 -26.42 15.24 -4.28
CA PHE A 939 -25.15 14.52 -4.27
C PHE A 939 -24.53 14.52 -2.88
N ILE A 940 -24.21 13.33 -2.35
CA ILE A 940 -23.77 13.17 -0.96
C ILE A 940 -22.56 14.05 -0.59
N TRP A 941 -21.63 14.29 -1.52
CA TRP A 941 -20.42 15.09 -1.26
C TRP A 941 -20.62 16.60 -1.31
N SER A 942 -21.73 17.05 -1.88
CA SER A 942 -22.12 18.46 -1.91
C SER A 942 -22.97 18.86 -0.71
N LYS A 943 -23.46 17.87 0.06
CA LYS A 943 -24.24 18.09 1.28
C LYS A 943 -23.39 18.82 2.32
N THR A 944 -23.95 19.90 2.86
CA THR A 944 -23.32 20.71 3.92
C THR A 944 -23.96 20.41 5.26
N ILE A 945 -23.15 20.47 6.31
CA ILE A 945 -23.58 20.30 7.69
C ILE A 945 -22.95 21.37 8.58
N PRO A 946 -23.67 21.82 9.62
CA PRO A 946 -23.08 22.66 10.64
C PRO A 946 -22.11 21.85 11.49
N PHE A 947 -20.91 22.37 11.72
CA PHE A 947 -19.90 21.73 12.54
C PHE A 947 -19.42 22.67 13.65
N LYS A 948 -19.40 22.17 14.88
CA LYS A 948 -18.89 22.86 16.05
C LYS A 948 -17.89 22.00 16.80
N SER A 949 -16.72 22.56 17.12
CA SER A 949 -15.72 21.90 17.96
C SER A 949 -15.07 22.94 18.87
N GLY A 950 -15.40 22.88 20.16
CA GLY A 950 -14.91 23.86 21.14
C GLY A 950 -15.30 25.29 20.76
N ARG A 951 -14.31 26.13 20.48
CA ARG A 951 -14.46 27.56 20.11
C ARG A 951 -14.53 27.82 18.60
N VAL A 952 -14.52 26.76 17.79
CA VAL A 952 -14.55 26.88 16.33
C VAL A 952 -15.92 26.43 15.82
N PHE A 953 -16.59 27.31 15.09
CA PHE A 953 -17.89 27.06 14.49
C PHE A 953 -17.87 27.39 13.00
N GLU A 954 -18.36 26.46 12.19
CA GLU A 954 -18.50 26.61 10.75
C GLU A 954 -19.89 26.08 10.34
N PRO A 955 -20.80 26.96 9.88
CA PRO A 955 -22.20 26.58 9.63
C PRO A 955 -22.38 25.68 8.40
N ASN A 956 -21.50 25.78 7.40
CA ASN A 956 -21.68 25.12 6.10
C ASN A 956 -20.44 24.30 5.71
N VAL A 957 -20.12 23.26 6.48
CA VAL A 957 -19.02 22.36 6.14
C VAL A 957 -19.52 21.28 5.18
N LYS A 958 -18.93 21.21 3.98
CA LYS A 958 -19.18 20.09 3.06
C LYS A 958 -18.71 18.79 3.70
N LEU A 959 -19.49 17.72 3.55
CA LEU A 959 -19.17 16.39 4.12
C LEU A 959 -17.76 15.90 3.73
N LYS A 960 -17.31 16.22 2.50
CA LYS A 960 -15.96 15.88 2.01
C LYS A 960 -14.81 16.60 2.72
N ASP A 961 -15.06 17.75 3.34
CA ASP A 961 -14.02 18.62 3.90
C ASP A 961 -13.93 18.55 5.44
N ILE A 962 -14.82 17.80 6.11
CA ILE A 962 -14.82 17.64 7.57
C ILE A 962 -13.47 17.11 8.09
N GLY A 963 -12.89 16.12 7.41
CA GLY A 963 -11.60 15.55 7.81
C GLY A 963 -10.46 16.56 7.73
N LYS A 964 -10.46 17.43 6.71
CA LYS A 964 -9.48 18.52 6.59
C LYS A 964 -9.67 19.54 7.70
N PHE A 965 -10.92 19.85 8.02
CA PHE A 965 -11.25 20.79 9.07
C PHE A 965 -10.78 20.30 10.44
N ARG A 966 -10.99 19.02 10.78
CA ARG A 966 -10.44 18.46 12.03
C ARG A 966 -8.93 18.38 12.07
N ASN A 967 -8.28 17.99 10.97
CA ASN A 967 -6.81 18.01 10.92
C ASN A 967 -6.24 19.41 11.11
N LEU A 968 -6.96 20.46 10.70
CA LEU A 968 -6.57 21.83 11.01
C LEU A 968 -6.66 22.09 12.52
N LEU A 969 -7.71 21.60 13.18
CA LEU A 969 -7.91 21.76 14.62
C LEU A 969 -6.92 20.98 15.50
N THR A 970 -6.22 19.97 14.95
CA THR A 970 -5.19 19.23 15.69
C THR A 970 -3.77 19.79 15.52
N ASP A 971 -3.61 20.86 14.74
CA ASP A 971 -2.32 21.54 14.58
C ASP A 971 -1.97 22.31 15.87
N GLU A 972 -0.80 22.05 16.44
CA GLU A 972 -0.30 22.71 17.65
C GLU A 972 -0.29 24.24 17.50
N LYS A 973 -0.07 24.76 16.29
CA LYS A 973 -0.16 26.21 16.02
C LYS A 973 -1.57 26.76 16.19
N VAL A 974 -2.59 25.97 15.85
CA VAL A 974 -4.00 26.34 16.02
C VAL A 974 -4.37 26.31 17.49
N ASP A 975 -3.92 25.31 18.24
CA ASP A 975 -4.11 25.26 19.70
C ASP A 975 -3.49 26.48 20.39
N ILE A 976 -2.27 26.87 20.00
CA ILE A 976 -1.60 28.08 20.51
C ILE A 976 -2.38 29.34 20.10
N LEU A 977 -2.83 29.45 18.85
CA LEU A 977 -3.62 30.59 18.39
C LEU A 977 -4.92 30.74 19.18
N LEU A 978 -5.62 29.63 19.42
CA LEU A 978 -6.85 29.56 20.22
C LEU A 978 -6.62 29.91 21.69
N SER A 979 -5.38 29.78 22.19
CA SER A 979 -5.02 30.21 23.55
C SER A 979 -4.94 31.73 23.71
N TYR A 980 -4.73 32.48 22.62
CA TYR A 980 -4.59 33.95 22.65
C TYR A 980 -5.90 34.72 22.62
N ASN A 981 -7.01 34.11 22.18
CA ASN A 981 -8.32 34.78 22.06
C ASN A 981 -9.46 33.91 22.62
N ASN A 982 -10.40 34.55 23.33
CA ASN A 982 -11.56 33.91 23.95
C ASN A 982 -12.84 33.93 23.11
N THR A 983 -12.85 34.58 21.94
CA THR A 983 -14.03 34.62 21.06
C THR A 983 -14.13 33.39 20.17
N GLU A 984 -15.36 33.06 19.75
CA GLU A 984 -15.61 32.05 18.72
C GLU A 984 -15.01 32.51 17.38
N ILE A 985 -14.24 31.64 16.71
CA ILE A 985 -13.57 31.97 15.44
C ILE A 985 -13.94 30.97 14.34
N GLY A 986 -14.11 31.48 13.12
CA GLY A 986 -14.39 30.66 11.94
C GLY A 986 -13.12 30.13 11.27
N LYS A 987 -13.28 29.16 10.35
CA LYS A 987 -12.19 28.54 9.59
C LYS A 987 -11.28 29.57 8.91
N GLN A 988 -11.90 30.54 8.25
CA GLN A 988 -11.20 31.51 7.42
C GLN A 988 -10.25 32.41 8.22
N VAL A 989 -10.59 32.69 9.48
CA VAL A 989 -9.74 33.47 10.40
C VAL A 989 -8.47 32.69 10.74
N ILE A 990 -8.62 31.42 11.13
CA ILE A 990 -7.48 30.53 11.44
C ILE A 990 -6.57 30.40 10.21
N GLU A 991 -7.17 30.19 9.04
CA GLU A 991 -6.41 30.05 7.81
C GLU A 991 -5.67 31.33 7.42
N ASN A 992 -6.22 32.51 7.69
CA ASN A 992 -5.56 33.78 7.44
C ASN A 992 -4.36 34.00 8.37
N GLU A 993 -4.51 33.77 9.67
CA GLU A 993 -3.44 33.98 10.66
C GLU A 993 -2.25 33.04 10.48
N LEU A 994 -2.49 31.76 10.17
CA LEU A 994 -1.41 30.78 10.09
C LEU A 994 -0.81 30.63 8.69
N ILE A 995 -1.62 30.81 7.65
CA ILE A 995 -1.29 30.34 6.29
C ILE A 995 -1.53 31.40 5.20
N ILE A 996 -2.55 32.25 5.31
CA ILE A 996 -2.98 33.19 4.25
C ILE A 996 -2.88 34.65 4.72
N GLY A 997 -1.86 35.36 4.25
CA GLY A 997 -1.81 36.81 4.37
C GLY A 997 -0.39 37.34 4.54
N ALA A 998 -0.22 38.63 4.29
CA ALA A 998 1.05 39.33 4.53
C ALA A 998 1.45 39.34 6.02
N GLY A 999 0.52 39.02 6.92
CA GLY A 999 0.75 38.83 8.37
C GLY A 999 0.75 37.38 8.83
N SER A 1000 0.69 36.40 7.92
CA SER A 1000 0.61 34.99 8.33
C SER A 1000 1.94 34.45 8.87
N TYR A 1001 1.89 33.47 9.77
CA TYR A 1001 3.09 32.86 10.37
C TYR A 1001 4.13 32.39 9.33
N GLU A 1002 3.71 31.64 8.30
CA GLU A 1002 4.65 31.12 7.29
C GLU A 1002 5.24 32.24 6.41
N PHE A 1003 4.46 33.30 6.13
CA PHE A 1003 4.96 34.47 5.42
C PHE A 1003 5.98 35.24 6.27
N ILE A 1004 5.64 35.54 7.53
CA ILE A 1004 6.53 36.27 8.46
C ILE A 1004 7.85 35.50 8.63
N ARG A 1005 7.77 34.20 8.94
CA ARG A 1005 8.95 33.36 9.13
C ARG A 1005 9.89 33.39 7.92
N ARG A 1006 9.36 33.29 6.70
CA ARG A 1006 10.17 33.20 5.48
C ARG A 1006 10.63 34.55 4.94
N GLU A 1007 9.72 35.51 4.85
CA GLU A 1007 9.91 36.75 4.07
C GLU A 1007 10.30 37.95 4.94
N GLN A 1008 10.00 37.91 6.25
CA GLN A 1008 10.35 38.98 7.19
C GLN A 1008 11.49 38.55 8.12
N LEU A 1009 11.31 37.50 8.92
CA LEU A 1009 12.26 37.08 9.94
C LEU A 1009 13.65 36.74 9.37
N PHE A 1010 13.73 35.91 8.32
CA PHE A 1010 15.03 35.60 7.70
C PHE A 1010 15.66 36.83 7.03
N LYS A 1011 14.85 37.72 6.47
CA LYS A 1011 15.32 38.97 5.86
C LYS A 1011 15.90 39.90 6.92
N GLU A 1012 15.23 40.06 8.06
CA GLU A 1012 15.70 40.82 9.22
C GLU A 1012 16.99 40.23 9.81
N ILE A 1013 17.06 38.90 9.98
CA ILE A 1013 18.28 38.21 10.45
C ILE A 1013 19.45 38.49 9.49
N GLN A 1014 19.23 38.47 8.18
CA GLN A 1014 20.27 38.78 7.19
C GLN A 1014 20.67 40.26 7.23
N GLN A 1015 19.72 41.18 7.38
CA GLN A 1015 19.99 42.61 7.53
C GLN A 1015 20.75 42.91 8.82
N MET A 1016 20.39 42.26 9.94
CA MET A 1016 21.10 42.34 11.21
C MET A 1016 22.54 41.83 11.06
N LYS A 1017 22.77 40.69 10.38
CA LYS A 1017 24.12 40.20 10.07
C LYS A 1017 24.91 41.21 9.23
N ARG A 1018 24.28 41.83 8.22
CA ARG A 1018 24.90 42.88 7.39
C ARG A 1018 25.33 44.08 8.23
N LEU A 1019 24.46 44.57 9.11
CA LEU A 1019 24.73 45.71 9.98
C LEU A 1019 25.82 45.39 11.01
N SER A 1020 25.76 44.23 11.64
CA SER A 1020 26.76 43.76 12.61
C SER A 1020 28.14 43.58 11.97
N LEU A 1021 28.22 43.07 10.74
CA LEU A 1021 29.50 42.96 10.02
C LEU A 1021 30.05 44.31 9.57
N ARG A 1022 29.18 45.29 9.29
CA ARG A 1022 29.59 46.67 8.98
C ARG A 1022 30.09 47.41 10.21
N SER A 1023 29.44 47.27 11.36
CA SER A 1023 29.91 47.87 12.62
C SER A 1023 31.24 47.25 13.08
N VAL A 1024 31.40 45.93 12.92
CA VAL A 1024 32.66 45.22 13.26
C VAL A 1024 33.79 45.52 12.27
N ARG A 1025 33.53 45.82 10.99
CA ARG A 1025 34.56 46.32 10.06
C ARG A 1025 34.93 47.80 10.29
N GLY A 1026 34.05 48.59 10.90
CA GLY A 1026 34.32 49.98 11.29
C GLY A 1026 35.19 50.11 12.54
N MET A 1027 35.30 49.06 13.35
CA MET A 1027 36.23 48.94 14.47
C MET A 1027 37.35 47.98 14.04
N GLY A 1028 38.53 48.48 13.64
CA GLY A 1028 39.59 47.68 13.01
C GLY A 1028 40.17 46.52 13.84
N VAL A 1029 39.41 45.44 14.03
CA VAL A 1029 39.84 44.21 14.71
C VAL A 1029 39.38 42.99 13.90
N PRO A 1030 40.30 42.09 13.47
CA PRO A 1030 39.93 40.89 12.73
C PRO A 1030 39.62 39.75 13.70
N ILE A 1031 38.37 39.30 13.83
CA ILE A 1031 38.07 38.06 14.57
C ILE A 1031 37.02 37.18 13.87
N ARG A 1032 37.38 35.89 13.77
CA ARG A 1032 36.54 34.74 13.38
C ARG A 1032 35.38 34.54 14.37
N LEU A 1033 34.15 34.71 13.91
CA LEU A 1033 32.98 34.23 14.66
C LEU A 1033 32.74 32.75 14.33
N ASN A 1034 33.17 31.87 15.24
CA ASN A 1034 32.64 30.50 15.35
C ASN A 1034 31.35 30.57 16.17
N LEU A 1035 30.21 30.27 15.55
CA LEU A 1035 28.96 30.01 16.26
C LEU A 1035 28.56 28.56 15.96
N LYS A 1036 28.55 27.74 17.02
CA LYS A 1036 27.99 26.38 17.05
C LYS A 1036 26.47 26.43 17.06
#